data_AF-A0A1A8VUE9-F1
#
_entry.id   AF-A0A1A8VUE9-F1
#
_cell.length_a   1.000
_cell.length_b   1.000
_cell.length_c   1.000
_cell.angle_alpha   90.00
_cell.angle_beta   90.00
_cell.angle_gamma   90.00
#
_symmetry.space_group_name_H-M   'P 1'
#
loop_
_entity.id
_entity.type
_entity.pdbx_description
1 polymer ?
#
loop_
_entity_poly.entity_id
_entity_poly.type
_entity_poly.pdbx_seq_one_letter_code
_entity_poly.pdbx_strand_id
1 'polypeptide(L)'
;MKIWFIQPIIIYILTILARNIHCSYKNDNINELKKIINNEELYDKLGLLENLLLQTLNQDTLKIPIVNHEIEQYFDLSKFQVKKFITENGDEQTYLVPTPNAGPEDIIKYENVLKIQVSINYKVNISDLIKKKVLTVRTLKIIKFMQLPMKSYKKNYNYKEALLELNNLFTKERTDLNNKGDEGKETNTYFVKRLILENKESIENKESIENKESIENKESIENKENIENISKDIKEKISLYMPIDANMDKINQEDLLFTYQPNIQFMENLDNLANRYNIGVFNIIGSHYMGNHPLLHQPLSCSFALLLFSLGHFMILKLALKNYNQYFDQGNLRFHSWLSILRFNESDRFKVLDLNCDNENTYGSYIKRRKQYLNDNIMSTSEECSILEFLIHNFNKYQMELYINASKLNLNIQILLEVDHLREKFFQFMCKENHITCNIYEGPKFKDQNEMNIQFYDKYNYQFEQTKFSDQISTNPFDVYINYYHFVKYYNEFSGDQVFYVHLLNLVGILSGDISAYVSSLYLPGYYNAIQLAYEDDKQLKDLYDNLQNCISMYHIRNKKERFLSFEIKSSFRRKTHDLSEYNICQVPGGMSMLQKFNAYTTKILKVNVVSSLIRYLNIYEDYSNFLMHDLNWFTFLFLFRITSYKDIPDRSIAYAMYLNLKNEDKDKKTMVTNHWFPSYFKKYYTNYIRKNESVYFLEELEQLISKDFVEKVKKCIKFIVHVNSILQLDFFYYLNETPLKDQHPFGITMTIEGKFKDWFVNHLTGFTLINYEVQDSRFDIPEKKKKREFIAPKYSMWTEHMKKLIEEAYIKNFNQRHVKTLFKKFGPYNINNKIMLMRDCYELYTKYYNDMYFAGDIMLLRKFFGATPKINMKRERARYFLHNIHGNPMNYYKFGIIYGYKINKSLLKEVAEELFAIYKMNKSTFSSTSFMQTVRLLFKKIQYSYFSHRRNDDI
;
A
#
# COMPACT_ATOMS: atom_id res chain seq x y z
N MET A 1 -74.26 -18.64 28.56
CA MET A 1 -73.27 -19.53 29.19
C MET A 1 -72.19 -20.00 28.19
N LYS A 2 -71.44 -19.09 27.54
CA LYS A 2 -70.42 -19.45 26.52
C LYS A 2 -69.12 -18.61 26.50
N ILE A 3 -69.02 -17.53 27.27
CA ILE A 3 -67.88 -16.58 27.20
C ILE A 3 -66.81 -16.87 28.28
N TRP A 4 -67.22 -17.25 29.49
CA TRP A 4 -66.31 -17.46 30.64
C TRP A 4 -65.28 -18.58 30.49
N PHE A 5 -65.51 -19.59 29.64
CA PHE A 5 -64.51 -20.64 29.38
C PHE A 5 -63.44 -20.23 28.35
N ILE A 6 -63.69 -19.21 27.53
CA ILE A 6 -62.78 -18.85 26.44
C ILE A 6 -61.58 -18.05 26.96
N GLN A 7 -61.79 -17.14 27.91
CA GLN A 7 -60.72 -16.33 28.52
C GLN A 7 -59.59 -17.15 29.16
N PRO A 8 -59.84 -18.11 30.08
CA PRO A 8 -58.77 -18.91 30.68
C PRO A 8 -58.08 -19.82 29.65
N ILE A 9 -58.79 -20.31 28.62
CA ILE A 9 -58.18 -21.11 27.54
C ILE A 9 -57.26 -20.25 26.66
N ILE A 10 -57.67 -19.02 26.30
CA ILE A 10 -56.81 -18.09 25.55
C ILE A 10 -55.57 -17.71 26.38
N ILE A 11 -55.73 -17.43 27.68
CA ILE A 11 -54.59 -17.14 28.56
C ILE A 11 -53.68 -18.36 28.68
N TYR A 12 -54.23 -19.58 28.84
CA TYR A 12 -53.44 -20.80 28.91
C TYR A 12 -52.65 -21.06 27.61
N ILE A 13 -53.30 -20.93 26.45
CA ILE A 13 -52.66 -21.01 25.13
C ILE A 13 -51.58 -19.92 24.97
N LEU A 14 -51.84 -18.68 25.38
CA LEU A 14 -50.83 -17.61 25.37
C LEU A 14 -49.66 -17.91 26.30
N THR A 15 -49.87 -18.49 27.48
CA THR A 15 -48.78 -18.89 28.39
C THR A 15 -48.00 -20.12 27.90
N ILE A 16 -48.64 -21.03 27.15
CA ILE A 16 -47.97 -22.16 26.49
C ILE A 16 -47.15 -21.65 25.29
N LEU A 17 -47.69 -20.74 24.49
CA LEU A 17 -46.94 -20.08 23.41
C LEU A 17 -45.78 -19.26 23.98
N ALA A 18 -45.99 -18.47 25.03
CA ALA A 18 -44.92 -17.70 25.69
C ALA A 18 -43.85 -18.59 26.33
N ARG A 19 -44.20 -19.78 26.84
CA ARG A 19 -43.21 -20.77 27.32
C ARG A 19 -42.49 -21.51 26.18
N ASN A 20 -43.15 -21.73 25.04
CA ASN A 20 -42.57 -22.45 23.90
C ASN A 20 -41.81 -21.55 22.91
N ILE A 21 -41.97 -20.22 22.99
CA ILE A 21 -41.25 -19.23 22.16
C ILE A 21 -40.03 -18.64 22.91
N HIS A 22 -39.44 -19.41 23.84
CA HIS A 22 -38.04 -19.20 24.21
C HIS A 22 -37.15 -19.93 23.20
N CYS A 23 -36.94 -19.30 22.03
CA CYS A 23 -36.13 -19.83 20.94
C CYS A 23 -34.63 -19.91 21.33
N SER A 24 -34.24 -20.95 22.08
CA SER A 24 -32.83 -21.19 22.41
C SER A 24 -32.05 -21.58 21.15
N TYR A 25 -31.10 -20.75 20.75
CA TYR A 25 -30.25 -20.94 19.56
C TYR A 25 -29.18 -22.03 19.76
N LYS A 26 -29.19 -22.73 20.91
CA LYS A 26 -28.18 -23.70 21.36
C LYS A 26 -27.74 -24.70 20.29
N ASN A 27 -28.69 -25.34 19.60
CA ASN A 27 -28.36 -26.34 18.58
C ASN A 27 -27.68 -25.74 17.35
N ASP A 28 -28.16 -24.58 16.88
CA ASP A 28 -27.60 -23.87 15.72
C ASP A 28 -26.21 -23.30 16.04
N ASN A 29 -26.04 -22.73 17.22
CA ASN A 29 -24.77 -22.21 17.72
C ASN A 29 -23.72 -23.34 17.81
N ILE A 30 -24.09 -24.51 18.34
CA ILE A 30 -23.23 -25.70 18.35
C ILE A 30 -22.89 -26.16 16.92
N ASN A 31 -23.81 -26.05 15.97
CA ASN A 31 -23.56 -26.39 14.56
C ASN A 31 -22.64 -25.37 13.85
N GLU A 32 -22.70 -24.08 14.19
CA GLU A 32 -21.71 -23.09 13.74
C GLU A 32 -20.33 -23.30 14.38
N LEU A 33 -20.26 -23.72 15.65
CA LEU A 33 -18.99 -24.06 16.30
C LEU A 33 -18.35 -25.33 15.71
N LYS A 34 -19.16 -26.35 15.35
CA LYS A 34 -18.70 -27.54 14.63
C LYS A 34 -18.00 -27.20 13.32
N LYS A 35 -18.52 -26.24 12.53
CA LYS A 35 -17.90 -25.80 11.26
C LYS A 35 -16.46 -25.28 11.43
N ILE A 36 -16.09 -24.87 12.65
CA ILE A 36 -14.74 -24.42 13.00
C ILE A 36 -13.91 -25.57 13.60
N ILE A 37 -14.38 -26.21 14.68
CA ILE A 37 -13.56 -27.10 15.51
C ILE A 37 -13.66 -28.57 15.06
N ASN A 38 -14.81 -29.00 14.54
CA ASN A 38 -15.09 -30.38 14.14
C ASN A 38 -15.55 -30.44 12.68
N ASN A 39 -14.66 -30.02 11.80
CA ASN A 39 -14.85 -29.97 10.34
C ASN A 39 -13.71 -30.74 9.67
N GLU A 40 -14.03 -31.87 9.04
CA GLU A 40 -13.05 -32.79 8.47
C GLU A 40 -12.42 -32.22 7.19
N GLU A 41 -13.22 -31.63 6.30
CA GLU A 41 -12.74 -30.98 5.08
C GLU A 41 -11.75 -29.84 5.39
N LEU A 42 -12.06 -29.01 6.39
CA LEU A 42 -11.15 -27.96 6.86
C LEU A 42 -9.85 -28.55 7.44
N TYR A 43 -9.95 -29.63 8.21
CA TYR A 43 -8.77 -30.30 8.80
C TYR A 43 -7.86 -30.87 7.71
N ASP A 44 -8.42 -31.54 6.71
CA ASP A 44 -7.67 -32.20 5.64
C ASP A 44 -7.08 -31.20 4.65
N LYS A 45 -7.81 -30.13 4.27
CA LYS A 45 -7.26 -29.04 3.45
C LYS A 45 -6.15 -28.26 4.19
N LEU A 46 -6.27 -28.06 5.51
CA LEU A 46 -5.18 -27.49 6.32
C LEU A 46 -3.95 -28.42 6.39
N GLY A 47 -4.15 -29.74 6.54
CA GLY A 47 -3.07 -30.73 6.54
C GLY A 47 -2.36 -30.86 5.18
N LEU A 48 -3.11 -30.73 4.08
CA LEU A 48 -2.54 -30.67 2.73
C LEU A 48 -1.67 -29.42 2.55
N LEU A 49 -2.13 -28.24 2.98
CA LEU A 49 -1.33 -27.02 2.93
C LEU A 49 -0.10 -27.08 3.85
N GLU A 50 -0.22 -27.67 5.05
CA GLU A 50 0.91 -27.95 5.94
C GLU A 50 2.01 -28.78 5.23
N ASN A 51 1.63 -29.89 4.61
CA ASN A 51 2.57 -30.76 3.89
C ASN A 51 3.27 -30.03 2.72
N LEU A 52 2.54 -29.22 1.95
CA LEU A 52 3.11 -28.44 0.85
C LEU A 52 4.07 -27.33 1.34
N LEU A 53 3.75 -26.68 2.46
CA LEU A 53 4.64 -25.71 3.11
C LEU A 53 5.93 -26.39 3.61
N LEU A 54 5.81 -27.56 4.24
CA LEU A 54 6.96 -28.34 4.70
C LEU A 54 7.83 -28.83 3.52
N GLN A 55 7.24 -29.34 2.44
CA GLN A 55 7.98 -29.68 1.20
C GLN A 55 8.67 -28.44 0.60
N THR A 56 8.02 -27.27 0.62
CA THR A 56 8.61 -26.00 0.12
C THR A 56 9.82 -25.57 0.95
N LEU A 57 9.75 -25.67 2.28
CA LEU A 57 10.87 -25.36 3.17
C LEU A 57 12.02 -26.39 3.06
N ASN A 58 11.69 -27.65 2.77
CA ASN A 58 12.63 -28.75 2.59
C ASN A 58 13.43 -28.69 1.27
N GLN A 59 12.90 -27.97 0.28
CA GLN A 59 13.50 -27.72 -1.03
C GLN A 59 13.94 -26.25 -1.21
N ASP A 60 13.98 -25.47 -0.12
CA ASP A 60 14.27 -24.03 -0.21
C ASP A 60 15.73 -23.76 -0.62
N THR A 61 15.92 -22.78 -1.49
CA THR A 61 17.24 -22.30 -1.90
C THR A 61 17.93 -21.53 -0.77
N LEU A 62 17.16 -20.87 0.11
CA LEU A 62 17.67 -20.21 1.32
C LEU A 62 17.78 -21.22 2.47
N LYS A 63 18.96 -21.83 2.62
CA LYS A 63 19.29 -22.84 3.66
C LYS A 63 19.49 -22.23 5.05
N ILE A 64 18.44 -21.58 5.54
CA ILE A 64 18.36 -20.82 6.80
C ILE A 64 17.12 -21.33 7.57
N PRO A 65 17.17 -21.50 8.91
CA PRO A 65 18.26 -21.15 9.81
C PRO A 65 19.37 -22.20 9.88
N ILE A 66 20.61 -21.70 9.91
CA ILE A 66 21.86 -22.43 10.14
C ILE A 66 21.97 -22.75 11.65
N VAL A 67 22.56 -23.90 11.98
CA VAL A 67 22.76 -24.36 13.36
C VAL A 67 24.12 -23.90 13.89
N ASN A 68 24.08 -23.12 14.98
CA ASN A 68 25.23 -22.74 15.80
C ASN A 68 25.02 -23.27 17.23
N HIS A 69 26.04 -23.33 18.09
CA HIS A 69 25.90 -23.87 19.47
C HIS A 69 24.81 -23.21 20.33
N GLU A 70 24.57 -21.90 20.19
CA GLU A 70 23.46 -21.21 20.88
C GLU A 70 22.08 -21.71 20.41
N ILE A 71 21.98 -22.12 19.14
CA ILE A 71 20.78 -22.59 18.47
C ILE A 71 20.51 -24.06 18.80
N GLU A 72 21.57 -24.88 18.96
CA GLU A 72 21.48 -26.26 19.47
C GLU A 72 20.90 -26.31 20.88
N GLN A 73 21.23 -25.33 21.74
CA GLN A 73 20.66 -25.21 23.09
C GLN A 73 19.23 -24.66 23.10
N TYR A 74 18.80 -23.97 22.03
CA TYR A 74 17.49 -23.33 21.95
C TYR A 74 16.39 -24.24 21.40
N PHE A 75 16.73 -25.23 20.57
CA PHE A 75 15.78 -26.16 19.93
C PHE A 75 15.82 -27.58 20.49
N ASP A 76 14.64 -28.19 20.62
CA ASP A 76 14.53 -29.65 20.69
C ASP A 76 14.74 -30.23 19.28
N LEU A 77 15.99 -30.59 18.99
CA LEU A 77 16.40 -31.12 17.68
C LEU A 77 15.66 -32.40 17.27
N SER A 78 15.03 -33.15 18.19
CA SER A 78 14.27 -34.36 17.86
C SER A 78 13.04 -34.09 16.97
N LYS A 79 12.55 -32.84 16.96
CA LYS A 79 11.38 -32.39 16.18
C LYS A 79 11.74 -31.77 14.82
N PHE A 80 13.02 -31.61 14.50
CA PHE A 80 13.50 -30.94 13.29
C PHE A 80 14.35 -31.89 12.44
N GLN A 81 14.23 -31.77 11.11
CA GLN A 81 15.17 -32.44 10.21
C GLN A 81 16.43 -31.57 10.07
N VAL A 82 17.53 -32.01 10.67
CA VAL A 82 18.85 -31.41 10.47
C VAL A 82 19.39 -31.87 9.11
N LYS A 83 19.82 -30.93 8.27
CA LYS A 83 20.44 -31.20 6.96
C LYS A 83 21.78 -30.49 6.84
N LYS A 84 22.73 -31.14 6.17
CA LYS A 84 24.04 -30.56 5.86
C LYS A 84 24.07 -29.93 4.46
N PHE A 85 24.93 -28.94 4.25
CA PHE A 85 25.31 -28.41 2.95
C PHE A 85 26.72 -27.84 2.96
N ILE A 86 27.35 -27.77 1.79
CA ILE A 86 28.63 -27.08 1.59
C ILE A 86 28.32 -25.65 1.12
N THR A 87 28.99 -24.66 1.69
CA THR A 87 28.91 -23.25 1.32
C THR A 87 29.77 -22.92 0.09
N GLU A 88 29.61 -21.73 -0.49
CA GLU A 88 30.46 -21.26 -1.61
C GLU A 88 31.96 -21.17 -1.24
N ASN A 89 32.28 -21.08 0.06
CA ASN A 89 33.65 -21.07 0.59
C ASN A 89 34.24 -22.46 0.82
N GLY A 90 33.43 -23.52 0.74
CA GLY A 90 33.83 -24.91 1.05
C GLY A 90 33.50 -25.38 2.47
N ASP A 91 33.08 -24.49 3.37
CA ASP A 91 32.70 -24.87 4.74
C ASP A 91 31.42 -25.73 4.76
N GLU A 92 31.41 -26.81 5.54
CA GLU A 92 30.21 -27.63 5.77
C GLU A 92 29.35 -27.02 6.90
N GLN A 93 28.11 -26.66 6.59
CA GLN A 93 27.15 -26.07 7.52
C GLN A 93 25.87 -26.91 7.62
N THR A 94 25.24 -26.87 8.79
CA THR A 94 23.97 -27.53 9.11
C THR A 94 22.82 -26.52 9.14
N TYR A 95 21.64 -26.89 8.65
CA TYR A 95 20.41 -26.09 8.73
C TYR A 95 19.21 -26.92 9.20
N LEU A 96 18.20 -26.24 9.73
CA LEU A 96 16.98 -26.85 10.27
C LEU A 96 15.79 -26.72 9.31
N VAL A 97 15.08 -27.84 9.11
CA VAL A 97 13.77 -27.89 8.47
C VAL A 97 12.73 -28.41 9.49
N PRO A 98 11.59 -27.75 9.71
CA PRO A 98 10.54 -28.26 10.60
C PRO A 98 9.96 -29.59 10.08
N THR A 99 9.43 -30.41 10.99
CA THR A 99 8.71 -31.65 10.65
C THR A 99 7.21 -31.53 10.97
N PRO A 100 6.35 -32.46 10.51
CA PRO A 100 4.94 -32.52 10.96
C PRO A 100 4.80 -32.63 12.49
N ASN A 101 5.79 -33.18 13.19
CA ASN A 101 5.80 -33.36 14.64
C ASN A 101 6.09 -32.07 15.43
N ALA A 102 6.58 -31.01 14.78
CA ALA A 102 6.82 -29.73 15.43
C ALA A 102 5.50 -29.07 15.88
N GLY A 103 5.43 -28.64 17.15
CA GLY A 103 4.27 -27.97 17.73
C GLY A 103 4.25 -26.46 17.50
N PRO A 104 3.18 -25.75 17.92
CA PRO A 104 3.07 -24.30 17.73
C PRO A 104 4.20 -23.51 18.41
N GLU A 105 4.61 -23.89 19.63
CA GLU A 105 5.74 -23.28 20.35
C GLU A 105 7.08 -23.49 19.60
N ASP A 106 7.28 -24.66 19.00
CA ASP A 106 8.50 -24.98 18.23
C ASP A 106 8.61 -24.13 16.94
N ILE A 107 7.48 -23.85 16.28
CA ILE A 107 7.44 -22.98 15.10
C ILE A 107 7.61 -21.50 15.47
N ILE A 108 7.17 -21.04 16.65
CA ILE A 108 7.51 -19.69 17.17
C ILE A 108 9.04 -19.56 17.32
N LYS A 109 9.70 -20.54 17.96
CA LYS A 109 11.16 -20.55 18.08
C LYS A 109 11.85 -20.51 16.71
N TYR A 110 11.35 -21.29 15.75
CA TYR A 110 11.87 -21.34 14.38
C TYR A 110 11.77 -20.00 13.66
N GLU A 111 10.63 -19.31 13.77
CA GLU A 111 10.44 -17.98 13.17
C GLU A 111 11.36 -16.92 13.81
N ASN A 112 11.54 -16.93 15.13
CA ASN A 112 12.39 -15.96 15.83
C ASN A 112 13.86 -16.11 15.42
N VAL A 113 14.39 -17.33 15.29
CA VAL A 113 15.77 -17.57 14.82
C VAL A 113 15.93 -17.29 13.32
N LEU A 114 14.93 -17.63 12.50
CA LEU A 114 14.89 -17.28 11.08
C LEU A 114 15.00 -15.76 10.87
N LYS A 115 14.20 -14.97 11.59
CA LYS A 115 14.25 -13.50 11.54
C LYS A 115 15.66 -12.96 11.80
N ILE A 116 16.29 -13.40 12.89
CA ILE A 116 17.62 -12.96 13.29
C ILE A 116 18.64 -13.21 12.15
N GLN A 117 18.70 -14.44 11.63
CA GLN A 117 19.64 -14.76 10.54
C GLN A 117 19.29 -14.09 9.21
N VAL A 118 18.01 -13.84 8.92
CA VAL A 118 17.56 -13.05 7.76
C VAL A 118 18.07 -11.61 7.83
N SER A 119 18.05 -10.97 9.01
CA SER A 119 18.56 -9.61 9.17
C SER A 119 20.09 -9.52 9.06
N ILE A 120 20.83 -10.55 9.47
CA ILE A 120 22.30 -10.61 9.37
C ILE A 120 22.75 -10.90 7.93
N ASN A 121 22.07 -11.82 7.23
CA ASN A 121 22.46 -12.29 5.91
C ASN A 121 21.72 -11.58 4.75
N TYR A 122 21.11 -10.43 5.01
CA TYR A 122 20.32 -9.71 4.01
C TYR A 122 21.17 -9.25 2.81
N LYS A 123 20.65 -9.46 1.60
CA LYS A 123 21.17 -8.86 0.36
C LYS A 123 19.99 -8.54 -0.56
N VAL A 124 20.00 -7.37 -1.21
CA VAL A 124 18.92 -6.95 -2.15
C VAL A 124 18.63 -8.02 -3.21
N ASN A 125 19.67 -8.69 -3.71
CA ASN A 125 19.56 -9.70 -4.78
C ASN A 125 18.73 -10.95 -4.41
N ILE A 126 18.47 -11.21 -3.12
CA ILE A 126 17.65 -12.32 -2.60
C ILE A 126 16.43 -11.84 -1.78
N SER A 127 16.15 -10.54 -1.80
CA SER A 127 15.09 -9.92 -0.97
C SER A 127 13.68 -10.43 -1.28
N ASP A 128 13.43 -10.92 -2.50
CA ASP A 128 12.17 -11.57 -2.91
C ASP A 128 12.01 -12.98 -2.32
N LEU A 129 13.08 -13.76 -2.27
CA LEU A 129 13.11 -15.08 -1.62
C LEU A 129 12.94 -14.97 -0.10
N ILE A 130 13.55 -13.96 0.53
CA ILE A 130 13.40 -13.69 1.96
C ILE A 130 11.93 -13.41 2.31
N LYS A 131 11.25 -12.52 1.56
CA LYS A 131 9.82 -12.20 1.75
C LYS A 131 8.94 -13.46 1.68
N LYS A 132 9.15 -14.27 0.64
CA LYS A 132 8.47 -15.56 0.44
C LYS A 132 8.69 -16.51 1.62
N LYS A 133 9.92 -16.65 2.11
CA LYS A 133 10.28 -17.55 3.23
C LYS A 133 9.68 -17.10 4.57
N VAL A 134 9.67 -15.79 4.86
CA VAL A 134 9.00 -15.24 6.05
C VAL A 134 7.50 -15.54 6.01
N LEU A 135 6.86 -15.38 4.85
CA LEU A 135 5.44 -15.64 4.68
C LEU A 135 5.05 -17.13 4.74
N THR A 136 5.84 -18.04 4.17
CA THR A 136 5.56 -19.49 4.29
C THR A 136 5.69 -19.96 5.74
N VAL A 137 6.70 -19.51 6.49
CA VAL A 137 6.86 -19.85 7.91
C VAL A 137 5.73 -19.25 8.77
N ARG A 138 5.34 -18.00 8.51
CA ARG A 138 4.17 -17.38 9.17
C ARG A 138 2.87 -18.15 8.87
N THR A 139 2.67 -18.59 7.63
CA THR A 139 1.51 -19.40 7.22
C THR A 139 1.50 -20.75 7.95
N LEU A 140 2.64 -21.47 7.96
CA LEU A 140 2.79 -22.74 8.66
C LEU A 140 2.45 -22.61 10.15
N LYS A 141 2.90 -21.52 10.79
CA LYS A 141 2.57 -21.22 12.18
C LYS A 141 1.06 -21.09 12.40
N ILE A 142 0.38 -20.29 11.57
CA ILE A 142 -1.08 -20.09 11.67
C ILE A 142 -1.84 -21.41 11.51
N ILE A 143 -1.42 -22.28 10.59
CA ILE A 143 -2.03 -23.61 10.39
C ILE A 143 -1.89 -24.47 11.64
N LYS A 144 -0.71 -24.53 12.27
CA LYS A 144 -0.51 -25.26 13.54
C LYS A 144 -1.43 -24.74 14.66
N PHE A 145 -1.66 -23.42 14.74
CA PHE A 145 -2.61 -22.83 15.68
C PHE A 145 -4.08 -23.14 15.35
N MET A 146 -4.49 -23.16 14.08
CA MET A 146 -5.86 -23.50 13.67
C MET A 146 -6.18 -24.99 13.88
N GLN A 147 -5.22 -25.87 13.61
CA GLN A 147 -5.37 -27.31 13.83
C GLN A 147 -5.43 -27.70 15.32
N LEU A 148 -4.85 -26.92 16.23
CA LEU A 148 -4.75 -27.27 17.65
C LEU A 148 -6.10 -27.55 18.33
N PRO A 149 -7.12 -26.66 18.30
CA PRO A 149 -8.43 -26.97 18.86
C PRO A 149 -9.08 -28.18 18.18
N MET A 150 -8.84 -28.41 16.89
CA MET A 150 -9.36 -29.58 16.16
C MET A 150 -8.70 -30.89 16.65
N LYS A 151 -7.37 -30.87 16.88
CA LYS A 151 -6.58 -31.99 17.42
C LYS A 151 -6.89 -32.25 18.90
N SER A 152 -7.22 -31.22 19.67
CA SER A 152 -7.72 -31.31 21.05
C SER A 152 -9.11 -31.94 21.10
N TYR A 153 -10.05 -31.42 20.31
CA TYR A 153 -11.41 -31.95 20.23
C TYR A 153 -11.45 -33.41 19.75
N LYS A 154 -10.64 -33.79 18.73
CA LYS A 154 -10.53 -35.19 18.26
C LYS A 154 -10.00 -36.18 19.31
N LYS A 155 -9.41 -35.70 20.42
CA LYS A 155 -8.99 -36.54 21.57
C LYS A 155 -10.03 -36.53 22.70
N ASN A 156 -10.45 -35.34 23.11
CA ASN A 156 -11.18 -35.15 24.37
C ASN A 156 -12.70 -34.95 24.17
N TYR A 157 -13.17 -34.86 22.92
CA TYR A 157 -14.57 -34.67 22.52
C TYR A 157 -15.29 -33.47 23.16
N ASN A 158 -14.53 -32.49 23.66
CA ASN A 158 -15.01 -31.39 24.48
C ASN A 158 -14.66 -30.02 23.87
N TYR A 159 -15.66 -29.28 23.38
CA TYR A 159 -15.47 -27.97 22.75
C TYR A 159 -14.88 -26.92 23.71
N LYS A 160 -15.29 -26.93 24.99
CA LYS A 160 -14.85 -25.93 25.99
C LYS A 160 -13.36 -26.09 26.30
N GLU A 161 -12.91 -27.33 26.36
CA GLU A 161 -11.53 -27.71 26.63
C GLU A 161 -10.62 -27.44 25.42
N ALA A 162 -11.08 -27.74 24.21
CA ALA A 162 -10.38 -27.38 22.97
C ALA A 162 -10.17 -25.85 22.81
N LEU A 163 -11.16 -25.04 23.23
CA LEU A 163 -11.03 -23.58 23.29
C LEU A 163 -10.06 -23.12 24.39
N LEU A 164 -10.04 -23.79 25.55
CA LEU A 164 -9.11 -23.47 26.65
C LEU A 164 -7.65 -23.84 26.30
N GLU A 165 -7.40 -24.97 25.65
CA GLU A 165 -6.05 -25.37 25.21
C GLU A 165 -5.45 -24.33 24.24
N LEU A 166 -6.27 -23.84 23.30
CA LEU A 166 -5.91 -22.75 22.40
C LEU A 166 -5.67 -21.42 23.16
N ASN A 167 -6.55 -21.05 24.09
CA ASN A 167 -6.41 -19.82 24.87
C ASN A 167 -5.14 -19.81 25.73
N ASN A 168 -4.77 -20.95 26.31
CA ASN A 168 -3.59 -21.08 27.17
C ASN A 168 -2.30 -20.68 26.45
N LEU A 169 -2.16 -20.97 25.15
CA LEU A 169 -0.99 -20.54 24.37
C LEU A 169 -0.90 -19.01 24.18
N PHE A 170 -2.01 -18.28 24.36
CA PHE A 170 -2.04 -16.82 24.28
C PHE A 170 -1.90 -16.12 25.65
N THR A 171 -1.96 -16.85 26.76
CA THR A 171 -1.97 -16.31 28.14
C THR A 171 -0.94 -16.91 29.09
N LYS A 172 -0.14 -17.89 28.65
CA LYS A 172 0.88 -18.56 29.46
C LYS A 172 2.11 -17.66 29.66
N GLU A 173 2.33 -17.22 30.90
CA GLU A 173 3.66 -16.76 31.35
C GLU A 173 4.58 -17.99 31.47
N ARG A 174 5.83 -17.88 30.97
CA ARG A 174 6.82 -18.95 31.18
C ARG A 174 7.32 -18.90 32.63
N THR A 175 7.29 -20.03 33.30
CA THR A 175 7.48 -20.17 34.76
C THR A 175 8.92 -19.99 35.26
N ASP A 176 9.88 -19.89 34.34
CA ASP A 176 11.23 -20.42 34.57
C ASP A 176 12.23 -19.37 35.10
N LEU A 177 11.76 -18.13 35.31
CA LEU A 177 12.55 -17.02 35.87
C LEU A 177 12.64 -17.04 37.42
N ASN A 178 11.74 -17.75 38.11
CA ASN A 178 11.63 -17.71 39.58
C ASN A 178 12.85 -18.25 40.37
N ASN A 179 13.84 -18.86 39.70
CA ASN A 179 14.90 -19.66 40.34
C ASN A 179 16.33 -19.06 40.23
N LYS A 180 16.48 -17.72 40.15
CA LYS A 180 17.81 -17.07 40.15
C LYS A 180 17.94 -15.85 41.10
N GLY A 181 18.11 -16.13 42.39
CA GLY A 181 19.22 -15.54 43.17
C GLY A 181 19.17 -14.05 43.58
N ASP A 182 18.12 -13.65 44.29
CA ASP A 182 18.07 -12.80 45.51
C ASP A 182 19.03 -11.60 45.83
N GLU A 183 20.14 -11.34 45.15
CA GLU A 183 21.19 -10.36 45.58
C GLU A 183 20.98 -8.91 45.06
N GLY A 184 19.88 -8.61 44.36
CA GLY A 184 19.67 -7.32 43.68
C GLY A 184 18.83 -6.26 44.42
N LYS A 185 18.77 -6.25 45.76
CA LYS A 185 17.61 -5.67 46.48
C LYS A 185 17.52 -4.15 46.70
N GLU A 186 18.60 -3.36 46.65
CA GLU A 186 18.56 -1.99 47.22
C GLU A 186 18.43 -0.80 46.24
N THR A 187 18.68 -0.96 44.94
CA THR A 187 18.69 0.18 43.99
C THR A 187 17.35 0.42 43.26
N ASN A 188 16.39 -0.49 43.34
CA ASN A 188 15.28 -0.62 42.38
C ASN A 188 14.04 0.26 42.64
N THR A 189 14.17 1.40 43.33
CA THR A 189 13.01 2.26 43.67
C THR A 189 12.97 3.63 42.99
N TYR A 190 13.79 3.88 41.95
CA TYR A 190 13.92 5.21 41.35
C TYR A 190 12.83 5.62 40.33
N PHE A 191 12.50 4.83 39.30
CA PHE A 191 11.75 5.33 38.12
C PHE A 191 10.34 5.87 38.43
N VAL A 192 9.42 5.02 38.90
CA VAL A 192 8.04 5.42 39.22
C VAL A 192 7.99 6.39 40.40
N LYS A 193 8.91 6.24 41.36
CA LYS A 193 8.98 7.07 42.57
C LYS A 193 9.45 8.49 42.26
N ARG A 194 10.36 8.67 41.29
CA ARG A 194 10.79 9.98 40.79
C ARG A 194 9.67 10.71 40.05
N LEU A 195 8.91 9.99 39.21
CA LEU A 195 7.67 10.50 38.59
C LEU A 195 6.56 10.86 39.61
N ILE A 196 6.67 10.41 40.86
CA ILE A 196 5.76 10.76 41.96
C ILE A 196 6.33 11.90 42.83
N LEU A 197 7.64 11.91 43.11
CA LEU A 197 8.31 12.91 43.94
C LEU A 197 8.43 14.28 43.26
N GLU A 198 8.89 14.34 42.00
CA GLU A 198 8.97 15.59 41.22
C GLU A 198 7.57 16.25 41.06
N ASN A 199 6.51 15.41 41.04
CA ASN A 199 5.11 15.84 40.98
C ASN A 199 4.50 16.18 42.36
N LYS A 200 5.23 15.94 43.45
CA LYS A 200 4.85 16.36 44.80
C LYS A 200 5.43 17.74 45.07
N GLU A 201 6.72 17.91 44.76
CA GLU A 201 7.43 19.19 44.85
C GLU A 201 6.80 20.28 43.97
N SER A 202 6.26 19.95 42.79
CA SER A 202 5.58 20.94 41.93
C SER A 202 4.16 21.34 42.38
N ILE A 203 3.54 20.58 43.29
CA ILE A 203 2.22 20.87 43.88
C ILE A 203 2.38 21.57 45.23
N GLU A 204 3.24 21.05 46.10
CA GLU A 204 3.50 21.62 47.43
C GLU A 204 4.12 23.04 47.36
N ASN A 205 4.85 23.36 46.28
CA ASN A 205 5.33 24.73 46.00
C ASN A 205 4.26 25.69 45.42
N LYS A 206 3.05 25.22 45.08
CA LYS A 206 1.94 26.07 44.61
C LYS A 206 0.86 26.31 45.66
N GLU A 207 0.64 25.38 46.59
CA GLU A 207 -0.39 25.51 47.64
C GLU A 207 -0.03 26.52 48.75
N SER A 208 1.12 27.20 48.65
CA SER A 208 1.60 28.18 49.64
C SER A 208 1.21 29.64 49.35
N ILE A 209 0.60 29.95 48.20
CA ILE A 209 0.26 31.34 47.80
C ILE A 209 -1.11 31.38 47.08
N GLU A 210 -2.21 31.47 47.83
CA GLU A 210 -3.08 32.67 47.93
C GLU A 210 -4.33 32.41 48.81
N ASN A 211 -5.04 33.48 49.20
CA ASN A 211 -6.07 33.42 50.25
C ASN A 211 -7.47 33.08 49.74
N LYS A 212 -8.26 32.43 50.61
CA LYS A 212 -9.68 32.11 50.39
C LYS A 212 -10.51 33.39 50.26
N GLU A 213 -11.31 33.49 49.20
CA GLU A 213 -12.77 33.70 49.25
C GLU A 213 -13.40 33.69 47.83
N SER A 214 -14.73 33.53 47.75
CA SER A 214 -15.54 33.43 46.51
C SER A 214 -15.23 32.22 45.60
N ILE A 215 -15.61 31.02 46.06
CA ILE A 215 -15.48 29.75 45.30
C ILE A 215 -16.86 29.14 45.05
N GLU A 216 -17.18 28.94 43.76
CA GLU A 216 -18.11 27.91 43.26
C GLU A 216 -18.01 27.82 41.71
N ASN A 217 -17.81 28.96 41.03
CA ASN A 217 -17.61 28.99 39.57
C ASN A 217 -16.14 28.85 39.11
N LYS A 218 -15.16 29.33 39.91
CA LYS A 218 -13.72 29.30 39.55
C LYS A 218 -13.13 27.88 39.48
N GLU A 219 -13.48 27.00 40.41
CA GLU A 219 -12.97 25.63 40.47
C GLU A 219 -13.16 24.86 39.16
N SER A 220 -14.25 25.12 38.43
CA SER A 220 -14.54 24.46 37.14
C SER A 220 -13.58 24.85 36.00
N ILE A 221 -12.85 25.95 36.15
CA ILE A 221 -11.88 26.50 35.20
C ILE A 221 -10.47 26.14 35.64
N GLU A 222 -10.11 26.39 36.90
CA GLU A 222 -8.80 26.03 37.46
C GLU A 222 -8.52 24.53 37.40
N ASN A 223 -9.54 23.67 37.60
CA ASN A 223 -9.37 22.23 37.40
C ASN A 223 -9.11 21.85 35.93
N LYS A 224 -9.60 22.62 34.95
CA LYS A 224 -9.30 22.36 33.53
C LYS A 224 -7.88 22.78 33.20
N GLU A 225 -7.47 23.99 33.57
CA GLU A 225 -6.11 24.47 33.32
C GLU A 225 -5.06 23.61 34.03
N ASN A 226 -5.31 23.15 35.26
CA ASN A 226 -4.43 22.20 35.94
C ASN A 226 -4.41 20.81 35.25
N ILE A 227 -5.54 20.31 34.75
CA ILE A 227 -5.58 19.05 33.98
C ILE A 227 -4.84 19.18 32.62
N GLU A 228 -4.97 20.32 31.93
CA GLU A 228 -4.27 20.57 30.67
C GLU A 228 -2.76 20.72 30.88
N ASN A 229 -2.33 21.43 31.93
CA ASN A 229 -0.91 21.51 32.31
C ASN A 229 -0.34 20.13 32.68
N ILE A 230 -1.02 19.34 33.51
CA ILE A 230 -0.59 17.95 33.84
C ILE A 230 -0.55 17.07 32.58
N SER A 231 -1.51 17.21 31.67
CA SER A 231 -1.53 16.49 30.39
C SER A 231 -0.36 16.91 29.49
N LYS A 232 0.03 18.19 29.49
CA LYS A 232 1.17 18.73 28.75
C LYS A 232 2.51 18.22 29.31
N ASP A 233 2.73 18.29 30.61
CA ASP A 233 3.95 17.78 31.27
C ASP A 233 4.13 16.27 31.01
N ILE A 234 3.03 15.52 31.00
CA ILE A 234 3.02 14.09 30.64
C ILE A 234 3.42 13.89 29.16
N LYS A 235 2.94 14.71 28.22
CA LYS A 235 3.29 14.63 26.79
C LYS A 235 4.76 14.98 26.53
N GLU A 236 5.29 15.99 27.21
CA GLU A 236 6.70 16.36 27.13
C GLU A 236 7.60 15.27 27.71
N LYS A 237 7.21 14.63 28.84
CA LYS A 237 7.92 13.45 29.34
C LYS A 237 7.77 12.22 28.41
N ILE A 238 6.62 11.98 27.78
CA ILE A 238 6.44 10.89 26.79
C ILE A 238 7.28 11.13 25.53
N SER A 239 7.40 12.37 25.03
CA SER A 239 8.16 12.65 23.80
C SER A 239 9.68 12.49 24.00
N LEU A 240 10.18 12.71 25.22
CA LEU A 240 11.56 12.40 25.60
C LEU A 240 11.84 10.89 25.64
N TYR A 241 10.91 10.06 26.15
CA TYR A 241 11.10 8.61 26.26
C TYR A 241 10.64 7.80 25.02
N MET A 242 9.81 8.37 24.15
CA MET A 242 9.44 7.78 22.85
C MET A 242 9.56 8.85 21.74
N PRO A 243 10.78 9.22 21.31
CA PRO A 243 10.97 10.24 20.27
C PRO A 243 10.45 9.74 18.92
N ILE A 244 9.66 10.55 18.21
CA ILE A 244 9.23 10.25 16.84
C ILE A 244 10.42 10.37 15.87
N ASP A 245 11.26 11.39 16.10
CA ASP A 245 12.31 11.80 15.18
C ASP A 245 13.63 11.04 15.45
N ALA A 246 14.27 10.58 14.37
CA ALA A 246 15.54 9.85 14.43
C ALA A 246 16.72 10.83 14.25
N ASN A 247 17.42 11.12 15.36
CA ASN A 247 18.66 11.89 15.39
C ASN A 247 19.82 11.10 14.76
N MET A 248 19.84 11.03 13.43
CA MET A 248 20.84 10.31 12.64
C MET A 248 21.17 11.08 11.35
N ASP A 249 22.46 11.35 11.14
CA ASP A 249 23.04 12.01 9.95
C ASP A 249 23.41 11.02 8.83
N LYS A 250 23.40 9.71 9.14
CA LYS A 250 23.57 8.58 8.20
C LYS A 250 22.55 7.50 8.54
N ILE A 251 21.98 6.85 7.53
CA ILE A 251 20.98 5.78 7.77
C ILE A 251 21.25 4.60 6.85
N ASN A 252 21.81 3.53 7.42
CA ASN A 252 21.84 2.22 6.78
C ASN A 252 20.40 1.80 6.45
N GLN A 253 20.10 1.55 5.18
CA GLN A 253 18.75 1.10 4.79
C GLN A 253 18.42 -0.28 5.38
N GLU A 254 19.40 -1.16 5.54
CA GLU A 254 19.22 -2.52 6.06
C GLU A 254 18.67 -2.50 7.51
N ASP A 255 19.17 -1.58 8.34
CA ASP A 255 18.66 -1.32 9.69
C ASP A 255 17.20 -0.80 9.71
N LEU A 256 16.70 -0.22 8.60
CA LEU A 256 15.30 0.21 8.49
C LEU A 256 14.33 -0.89 8.06
N LEU A 257 14.76 -1.91 7.30
CA LEU A 257 13.85 -2.86 6.65
C LEU A 257 13.11 -3.77 7.65
N PHE A 258 13.75 -4.11 8.76
CA PHE A 258 13.25 -5.07 9.75
C PHE A 258 12.81 -4.35 11.04
N THR A 259 11.74 -4.82 11.70
CA THR A 259 11.23 -4.15 12.91
C THR A 259 12.03 -4.43 14.18
N TYR A 260 12.98 -5.35 14.11
CA TYR A 260 13.72 -5.92 15.24
C TYR A 260 15.22 -5.61 15.18
N GLN A 261 15.96 -6.10 16.18
CA GLN A 261 17.42 -6.23 16.18
C GLN A 261 17.78 -7.72 16.29
N PRO A 262 18.96 -8.16 15.81
CA PRO A 262 19.36 -9.58 15.81
C PRO A 262 19.75 -10.07 17.22
N ASN A 263 18.78 -10.33 18.10
CA ASN A 263 18.99 -10.84 19.45
C ASN A 263 17.81 -11.73 19.91
N ILE A 264 18.10 -12.98 20.33
CA ILE A 264 17.07 -13.96 20.76
C ILE A 264 16.35 -13.49 22.03
N GLN A 265 17.10 -13.01 23.04
CA GLN A 265 16.54 -12.54 24.31
C GLN A 265 15.60 -11.35 24.12
N PHE A 266 15.89 -10.48 23.14
CA PHE A 266 15.00 -9.36 22.80
C PHE A 266 13.64 -9.84 22.26
N MET A 267 13.64 -10.85 21.37
CA MET A 267 12.40 -11.45 20.86
C MET A 267 11.60 -12.12 21.97
N GLU A 268 12.24 -12.94 22.82
CA GLU A 268 11.53 -13.61 23.91
C GLU A 268 10.99 -12.63 24.97
N ASN A 269 11.70 -11.54 25.23
CA ASN A 269 11.22 -10.47 26.11
C ASN A 269 9.98 -9.76 25.51
N LEU A 270 9.92 -9.54 24.19
CA LEU A 270 8.74 -9.01 23.51
C LEU A 270 7.57 -10.00 23.53
N ASP A 271 7.82 -11.30 23.31
CA ASP A 271 6.81 -12.35 23.41
C ASP A 271 6.18 -12.40 24.81
N ASN A 272 7.01 -12.37 25.86
CA ASN A 272 6.57 -12.34 27.26
C ASN A 272 5.79 -11.05 27.60
N LEU A 273 6.25 -9.89 27.12
CA LEU A 273 5.54 -8.61 27.31
C LEU A 273 4.18 -8.60 26.62
N ALA A 274 4.06 -9.12 25.40
CA ALA A 274 2.80 -9.22 24.70
C ALA A 274 1.81 -10.13 25.44
N ASN A 275 2.25 -11.29 25.93
CA ASN A 275 1.41 -12.19 26.73
C ASN A 275 0.96 -11.53 28.05
N ARG A 276 1.85 -10.83 28.76
CA ARG A 276 1.55 -10.12 30.03
C ARG A 276 0.42 -9.09 29.93
N TYR A 277 0.18 -8.52 28.75
CA TYR A 277 -0.91 -7.57 28.49
C TYR A 277 -2.12 -8.19 27.77
N ASN A 278 -2.22 -9.52 27.68
CA ASN A 278 -3.21 -10.26 26.88
C ASN A 278 -3.16 -9.97 25.36
N ILE A 279 -2.04 -9.43 24.87
CA ILE A 279 -1.77 -9.14 23.44
C ILE A 279 -1.14 -10.38 22.74
N GLY A 280 -1.06 -11.53 23.40
CA GLY A 280 -0.47 -12.77 22.88
C GLY A 280 -1.05 -13.24 21.54
N VAL A 281 -2.38 -13.30 21.40
CA VAL A 281 -3.13 -13.58 20.14
C VAL A 281 -2.57 -12.79 18.95
N PHE A 282 -2.19 -11.54 19.21
CA PHE A 282 -1.91 -10.47 18.27
C PHE A 282 -0.42 -10.41 17.91
N ASN A 283 0.42 -10.95 18.79
CA ASN A 283 1.85 -11.12 18.63
C ASN A 283 2.21 -12.49 17.99
N ILE A 284 1.31 -13.47 18.15
CA ILE A 284 1.45 -14.82 17.62
C ILE A 284 0.79 -14.96 16.23
N ILE A 285 -0.43 -14.44 16.01
CA ILE A 285 -1.08 -14.43 14.70
C ILE A 285 -0.55 -13.26 13.88
N GLY A 286 -0.84 -12.03 14.34
CA GLY A 286 -0.03 -10.86 14.05
C GLY A 286 1.37 -11.01 14.64
N SER A 287 2.22 -10.00 14.54
CA SER A 287 3.66 -10.22 14.71
C SER A 287 4.40 -9.03 15.34
N HIS A 288 4.78 -9.23 16.60
CA HIS A 288 5.60 -8.37 17.48
C HIS A 288 5.10 -6.91 17.69
N TYR A 289 4.78 -6.62 18.95
CA TYR A 289 4.42 -5.28 19.44
C TYR A 289 5.65 -4.38 19.60
N MET A 290 5.45 -3.06 19.68
CA MET A 290 6.53 -2.06 19.70
C MET A 290 6.82 -1.49 21.09
N GLY A 291 8.10 -1.46 21.50
CA GLY A 291 8.66 -0.42 22.37
C GLY A 291 9.25 -0.89 23.71
N ASN A 292 10.54 -0.61 23.90
CA ASN A 292 11.25 -0.81 25.18
C ASN A 292 10.97 0.33 26.18
N HIS A 293 9.79 0.38 26.81
CA HIS A 293 9.68 0.86 28.20
C HIS A 293 8.34 0.49 28.86
N PRO A 294 8.31 0.17 30.17
CA PRO A 294 7.07 -0.11 30.89
C PRO A 294 6.51 1.16 31.54
N LEU A 295 5.48 1.75 30.91
CA LEU A 295 4.55 2.72 31.54
C LEU A 295 3.08 2.26 31.48
N LEU A 296 2.80 1.16 30.78
CA LEU A 296 1.47 0.56 30.67
C LEU A 296 1.21 -0.37 31.86
N HIS A 297 0.69 0.15 32.98
CA HIS A 297 0.07 -0.69 33.99
C HIS A 297 -1.37 -1.05 33.57
N GLN A 298 -1.63 -2.36 33.45
CA GLN A 298 -2.88 -3.11 33.23
C GLN A 298 -4.24 -2.38 33.37
N PRO A 299 -5.28 -2.78 32.58
CA PRO A 299 -5.25 -3.45 31.27
C PRO A 299 -6.28 -2.82 30.32
N LEU A 300 -5.92 -1.71 29.67
CA LEU A 300 -6.73 -1.05 28.64
C LEU A 300 -5.97 -1.10 27.31
N SER A 301 -6.00 -2.28 26.69
CA SER A 301 -4.99 -2.71 25.73
C SER A 301 -5.38 -4.02 25.02
N CYS A 302 -5.16 -4.22 23.72
CA CYS A 302 -4.77 -3.29 22.66
C CYS A 302 -4.70 -4.05 21.32
N SER A 303 -5.19 -3.49 20.21
CA SER A 303 -4.39 -3.37 18.96
C SER A 303 -3.86 -4.63 18.24
N PHE A 304 -4.31 -4.89 17.00
CA PHE A 304 -4.13 -6.16 16.25
C PHE A 304 -3.70 -5.99 14.78
N ALA A 305 -2.75 -6.74 14.20
CA ALA A 305 -2.84 -6.97 12.74
C ALA A 305 -2.20 -8.22 12.17
N LEU A 306 -2.93 -8.84 11.22
CA LEU A 306 -2.32 -9.66 10.18
C LEU A 306 -3.00 -9.59 8.79
N LEU A 307 -4.30 -9.43 8.53
CA LEU A 307 -5.48 -9.21 9.38
C LEU A 307 -6.61 -10.22 9.14
N LEU A 308 -7.27 -10.13 7.99
CA LEU A 308 -8.74 -10.20 7.94
C LEU A 308 -9.33 -11.60 8.21
N PHE A 309 -8.60 -12.66 7.92
CA PHE A 309 -9.11 -14.03 7.92
C PHE A 309 -8.73 -14.81 9.18
N SER A 310 -7.43 -15.00 9.40
CA SER A 310 -6.91 -15.71 10.57
C SER A 310 -7.35 -15.05 11.87
N LEU A 311 -7.15 -13.74 12.01
CA LEU A 311 -7.51 -13.05 13.24
C LEU A 311 -9.02 -12.99 13.48
N GLY A 312 -9.84 -12.74 12.45
CA GLY A 312 -11.30 -12.72 12.59
C GLY A 312 -11.85 -14.05 13.12
N HIS A 313 -11.28 -15.16 12.63
CA HIS A 313 -11.53 -16.51 13.14
C HIS A 313 -11.12 -16.68 14.61
N PHE A 314 -9.87 -16.35 14.97
CA PHE A 314 -9.40 -16.47 16.36
C PHE A 314 -10.12 -15.52 17.34
N MET A 315 -10.58 -14.35 16.87
CA MET A 315 -11.37 -13.42 17.67
C MET A 315 -12.79 -13.91 17.93
N ILE A 316 -13.41 -14.57 16.97
CA ILE A 316 -14.69 -15.25 17.18
C ILE A 316 -14.53 -16.45 18.12
N LEU A 317 -13.40 -17.18 18.07
CA LEU A 317 -13.11 -18.22 19.07
C LEU A 317 -12.88 -17.64 20.49
N LYS A 318 -12.20 -16.50 20.61
CA LYS A 318 -12.03 -15.78 21.89
C LYS A 318 -13.38 -15.33 22.45
N LEU A 319 -14.24 -14.74 21.60
CA LEU A 319 -15.60 -14.33 21.96
C LEU A 319 -16.48 -15.54 22.37
N ALA A 320 -16.39 -16.65 21.63
CA ALA A 320 -17.07 -17.91 21.93
C ALA A 320 -16.67 -18.49 23.29
N LEU A 321 -15.39 -18.40 23.67
CA LEU A 321 -14.92 -18.83 24.98
C LEU A 321 -15.37 -17.88 26.09
N LYS A 322 -15.29 -16.56 25.86
CA LYS A 322 -15.66 -15.50 26.81
C LYS A 322 -17.14 -15.58 27.22
N ASN A 323 -18.04 -15.75 26.24
CA ASN A 323 -19.49 -15.81 26.44
C ASN A 323 -20.04 -17.24 26.29
N TYR A 324 -19.21 -18.27 26.50
CA TYR A 324 -19.55 -19.69 26.23
C TYR A 324 -20.90 -20.11 26.81
N ASN A 325 -21.15 -19.74 28.07
CA ASN A 325 -22.38 -20.12 28.77
C ASN A 325 -23.64 -19.49 28.13
N GLN A 326 -23.53 -18.29 27.54
CA GLN A 326 -24.65 -17.60 26.88
C GLN A 326 -24.93 -18.18 25.49
N TYR A 327 -23.89 -18.48 24.69
CA TYR A 327 -24.03 -19.08 23.36
C TYR A 327 -24.42 -20.56 23.38
N PHE A 328 -23.75 -21.39 24.19
CA PHE A 328 -23.81 -22.86 24.07
C PHE A 328 -24.52 -23.56 25.23
N ASP A 329 -24.46 -23.02 26.45
CA ASP A 329 -25.14 -23.65 27.60
C ASP A 329 -26.62 -23.19 27.69
N GLN A 330 -26.88 -21.89 27.61
CA GLN A 330 -28.22 -21.28 27.64
C GLN A 330 -28.83 -21.11 26.24
N GLY A 331 -28.03 -20.65 25.26
CA GLY A 331 -28.49 -20.39 23.89
C GLY A 331 -29.28 -19.09 23.73
N ASN A 332 -29.06 -18.10 24.61
CA ASN A 332 -29.74 -16.80 24.58
C ASN A 332 -29.23 -15.93 23.42
N LEU A 333 -27.93 -15.95 23.18
CA LEU A 333 -27.26 -15.21 22.11
C LEU A 333 -27.09 -16.10 20.88
N ARG A 334 -27.06 -15.52 19.69
CA ARG A 334 -26.76 -16.23 18.44
C ARG A 334 -25.25 -16.25 18.17
N PHE A 335 -24.74 -17.33 17.61
CA PHE A 335 -23.32 -17.48 17.28
C PHE A 335 -23.15 -17.89 15.81
N HIS A 336 -22.51 -17.02 15.03
CA HIS A 336 -22.07 -17.28 13.65
C HIS A 336 -20.54 -17.36 13.56
N SER A 337 -20.05 -18.36 12.84
CA SER A 337 -18.63 -18.54 12.52
C SER A 337 -18.10 -17.45 11.57
N TRP A 338 -16.80 -17.17 11.60
CA TRP A 338 -16.22 -16.12 10.73
C TRP A 338 -16.45 -16.39 9.24
N LEU A 339 -16.33 -17.65 8.81
CA LEU A 339 -16.62 -18.03 7.42
C LEU A 339 -18.10 -17.83 7.05
N SER A 340 -19.06 -18.07 7.96
CA SER A 340 -20.47 -17.81 7.64
C SER A 340 -20.78 -16.31 7.58
N ILE A 341 -20.16 -15.48 8.42
CA ILE A 341 -20.28 -14.01 8.34
C ILE A 341 -19.84 -13.48 6.97
N LEU A 342 -18.67 -13.89 6.46
CA LEU A 342 -18.11 -13.34 5.22
C LEU A 342 -18.96 -13.65 3.97
N ARG A 343 -19.76 -14.73 3.99
CA ARG A 343 -20.68 -15.12 2.91
C ARG A 343 -21.90 -14.20 2.78
N PHE A 344 -22.27 -13.46 3.84
CA PHE A 344 -23.35 -12.47 3.76
C PHE A 344 -22.93 -11.26 2.93
N ASN A 345 -23.92 -10.55 2.38
CA ASN A 345 -23.73 -9.28 1.68
C ASN A 345 -23.10 -8.22 2.60
N GLU A 346 -22.40 -7.24 2.00
CA GLU A 346 -21.60 -6.22 2.72
C GLU A 346 -22.34 -5.50 3.85
N SER A 347 -23.65 -5.27 3.69
CA SER A 347 -24.54 -4.65 4.68
C SER A 347 -25.01 -5.64 5.76
N ASP A 348 -25.31 -6.88 5.39
CA ASP A 348 -25.85 -7.91 6.28
C ASP A 348 -24.78 -8.48 7.22
N ARG A 349 -23.50 -8.46 6.81
CA ARG A 349 -22.34 -8.77 7.68
C ARG A 349 -22.38 -8.04 9.02
N PHE A 350 -22.72 -6.76 9.00
CA PHE A 350 -22.84 -5.93 10.21
C PHE A 350 -24.04 -6.32 11.08
N LYS A 351 -25.18 -6.71 10.47
CA LYS A 351 -26.36 -7.20 11.20
C LYS A 351 -26.07 -8.51 11.92
N VAL A 352 -25.34 -9.41 11.25
CA VAL A 352 -24.92 -10.70 11.83
C VAL A 352 -23.88 -10.49 12.94
N LEU A 353 -22.99 -9.50 12.80
CA LEU A 353 -22.09 -9.13 13.89
C LEU A 353 -22.84 -8.58 15.10
N ASP A 354 -23.79 -7.66 14.91
CA ASP A 354 -24.60 -7.12 16.02
C ASP A 354 -25.39 -8.21 16.76
N LEU A 355 -25.94 -9.20 16.03
CA LEU A 355 -26.59 -10.39 16.61
C LEU A 355 -25.61 -11.32 17.36
N ASN A 356 -24.36 -11.42 16.92
CA ASN A 356 -23.30 -12.12 17.67
C ASN A 356 -22.89 -11.35 18.94
N CYS A 357 -23.07 -10.02 18.96
CA CYS A 357 -22.54 -9.10 19.96
C CYS A 357 -23.57 -8.57 20.98
N ASP A 358 -24.83 -8.98 20.88
CA ASP A 358 -25.95 -8.54 21.73
C ASP A 358 -26.28 -7.02 21.60
N ASN A 359 -26.16 -6.48 20.38
CA ASN A 359 -26.48 -5.08 20.08
C ASN A 359 -27.90 -4.90 19.49
N GLU A 360 -28.82 -4.27 20.23
CA GLU A 360 -30.13 -3.87 19.70
C GLU A 360 -30.06 -2.59 18.83
N ASN A 361 -29.59 -2.73 17.58
CA ASN A 361 -29.50 -1.62 16.63
C ASN A 361 -30.69 -1.54 15.65
N THR A 362 -31.19 -0.33 15.37
CA THR A 362 -32.32 -0.12 14.44
C THR A 362 -31.86 0.08 12.99
N TYR A 363 -32.19 -0.85 12.10
CA TYR A 363 -31.67 -0.85 10.72
C TYR A 363 -32.47 0.01 9.74
N GLY A 364 -32.00 1.23 9.46
CA GLY A 364 -32.49 2.06 8.36
C GLY A 364 -31.94 1.60 7.00
N SER A 365 -32.79 1.04 6.14
CA SER A 365 -32.41 0.44 4.84
C SER A 365 -31.67 1.36 3.86
N TYR A 366 -31.79 2.69 4.01
CA TYR A 366 -31.16 3.69 3.14
C TYR A 366 -29.95 4.40 3.76
N ILE A 367 -29.45 3.94 4.92
CA ILE A 367 -28.39 4.61 5.68
C ILE A 367 -27.09 3.80 5.67
N LYS A 368 -25.96 4.42 5.28
CA LYS A 368 -24.62 3.80 5.39
C LYS A 368 -24.32 3.44 6.85
N ARG A 369 -23.82 2.22 7.14
CA ARG A 369 -23.45 1.74 8.50
C ARG A 369 -22.74 2.79 9.36
N ARG A 370 -21.73 3.49 8.80
CA ARG A 370 -20.97 4.55 9.50
C ARG A 370 -21.80 5.76 9.98
N LYS A 371 -23.00 5.99 9.44
CA LYS A 371 -23.95 7.00 9.93
C LYS A 371 -24.90 6.41 10.98
N GLN A 372 -25.35 5.16 10.79
CA GLN A 372 -26.19 4.44 11.74
C GLN A 372 -25.46 4.25 13.09
N TYR A 373 -24.24 3.70 13.07
CA TYR A 373 -23.39 3.44 14.24
C TYR A 373 -22.99 4.71 15.03
N LEU A 374 -23.09 5.90 14.41
CA LEU A 374 -22.84 7.19 15.09
C LEU A 374 -24.12 7.83 15.67
N ASN A 375 -25.30 7.31 15.33
CA ASN A 375 -26.58 7.73 15.88
C ASN A 375 -27.01 6.82 17.04
N ASP A 376 -26.78 5.51 16.89
CA ASP A 376 -26.97 4.52 17.95
C ASP A 376 -25.91 4.81 19.05
N ASN A 377 -26.33 5.08 20.29
CA ASN A 377 -25.45 5.51 21.40
C ASN A 377 -24.66 4.34 22.02
N ILE A 378 -23.91 3.63 21.18
CA ILE A 378 -23.13 2.42 21.53
C ILE A 378 -21.89 2.80 22.37
N MET A 379 -22.10 3.08 23.65
CA MET A 379 -21.04 3.43 24.60
C MET A 379 -20.30 2.22 25.19
N SER A 380 -20.88 1.01 25.11
CA SER A 380 -20.41 -0.18 25.83
C SER A 380 -20.51 -1.48 25.03
N THR A 381 -19.95 -1.51 23.81
CA THR A 381 -19.64 -2.79 23.15
C THR A 381 -18.44 -3.46 23.81
N SER A 382 -18.37 -4.79 23.77
CA SER A 382 -17.13 -5.50 24.09
C SER A 382 -16.01 -5.07 23.13
N GLU A 383 -14.76 -5.08 23.62
CA GLU A 383 -13.60 -4.76 22.77
C GLU A 383 -13.63 -5.63 21.52
N GLU A 384 -13.76 -6.96 21.69
CA GLU A 384 -13.76 -7.95 20.61
C GLU A 384 -14.71 -7.59 19.45
N CYS A 385 -15.92 -7.12 19.79
CA CYS A 385 -16.90 -6.67 18.80
C CYS A 385 -16.50 -5.39 18.07
N SER A 386 -15.86 -4.41 18.74
CA SER A 386 -15.30 -3.22 18.07
C SER A 386 -14.20 -3.56 17.06
N ILE A 387 -13.45 -4.64 17.26
CA ILE A 387 -12.40 -5.09 16.33
C ILE A 387 -13.02 -5.87 15.17
N LEU A 388 -14.03 -6.70 15.42
CA LEU A 388 -14.77 -7.37 14.36
C LEU A 388 -15.48 -6.34 13.45
N GLU A 389 -16.02 -5.25 13.99
CA GLU A 389 -16.60 -4.14 13.21
C GLU A 389 -15.54 -3.48 12.30
N PHE A 390 -14.33 -3.21 12.84
CA PHE A 390 -13.20 -2.71 12.05
C PHE A 390 -12.79 -3.71 10.95
N LEU A 391 -12.74 -5.01 11.26
CA LEU A 391 -12.37 -6.06 10.31
C LEU A 391 -13.38 -6.19 9.17
N ILE A 392 -14.69 -6.21 9.45
CA ILE A 392 -15.74 -6.23 8.42
C ILE A 392 -15.67 -4.95 7.57
N HIS A 393 -15.47 -3.78 8.18
CA HIS A 393 -15.31 -2.53 7.43
C HIS A 393 -14.12 -2.58 6.44
N ASN A 394 -12.96 -3.08 6.87
CA ASN A 394 -11.78 -3.17 6.01
C ASN A 394 -11.89 -4.33 4.99
N PHE A 395 -12.61 -5.42 5.30
CA PHE A 395 -12.92 -6.47 4.32
C PHE A 395 -13.84 -5.94 3.22
N ASN A 396 -14.86 -5.15 3.57
CA ASN A 396 -15.72 -4.49 2.59
C ASN A 396 -14.92 -3.49 1.72
N LYS A 397 -13.97 -2.72 2.31
CA LYS A 397 -13.05 -1.87 1.51
C LYS A 397 -12.17 -2.70 0.56
N TYR A 398 -11.60 -3.81 1.01
CA TYR A 398 -10.83 -4.75 0.17
C TYR A 398 -11.66 -5.30 -1.00
N GLN A 399 -12.89 -5.76 -0.73
CA GLN A 399 -13.84 -6.25 -1.73
C GLN A 399 -14.18 -5.17 -2.77
N MET A 400 -14.47 -3.95 -2.31
CA MET A 400 -14.78 -2.81 -3.17
C MET A 400 -13.60 -2.36 -4.04
N GLU A 401 -12.38 -2.29 -3.51
CA GLU A 401 -11.19 -1.97 -4.32
C GLU A 401 -10.91 -3.03 -5.39
N LEU A 402 -11.17 -4.32 -5.11
CA LEU A 402 -11.10 -5.35 -6.14
C LEU A 402 -12.17 -5.18 -7.22
N TYR A 403 -13.41 -4.81 -6.88
CA TYR A 403 -14.44 -4.52 -7.88
C TYR A 403 -14.15 -3.23 -8.69
N ILE A 404 -13.56 -2.21 -8.07
CA ILE A 404 -13.08 -0.99 -8.75
C ILE A 404 -11.92 -1.30 -9.70
N ASN A 405 -11.05 -2.26 -9.36
CA ASN A 405 -9.99 -2.71 -10.26
C ASN A 405 -10.52 -3.66 -11.37
N ALA A 406 -11.55 -4.47 -11.10
CA ALA A 406 -12.23 -5.28 -12.11
C ALA A 406 -12.81 -4.43 -13.26
N SER A 407 -13.50 -3.32 -12.92
CA SER A 407 -14.12 -2.46 -13.94
C SER A 407 -13.09 -1.75 -14.83
N LYS A 408 -11.90 -1.41 -14.31
CA LYS A 408 -10.76 -0.89 -15.11
C LYS A 408 -10.26 -1.90 -16.14
N LEU A 409 -10.43 -3.20 -15.89
CA LEU A 409 -10.07 -4.30 -16.79
C LEU A 409 -11.25 -4.75 -17.70
N ASN A 410 -12.32 -3.93 -17.78
CA ASN A 410 -13.57 -4.19 -18.49
C ASN A 410 -14.41 -5.36 -17.95
N LEU A 411 -14.12 -5.88 -16.74
CA LEU A 411 -14.96 -6.85 -16.06
C LEU A 411 -16.05 -6.11 -15.27
N ASN A 412 -17.23 -5.98 -15.88
CA ASN A 412 -18.38 -5.26 -15.33
C ASN A 412 -19.08 -6.01 -14.19
N ILE A 413 -18.42 -6.04 -13.02
CA ILE A 413 -19.02 -6.45 -11.74
C ILE A 413 -19.95 -5.33 -11.26
N GLN A 414 -21.23 -5.65 -11.05
CA GLN A 414 -22.13 -4.81 -10.26
C GLN A 414 -21.97 -5.22 -8.79
N ILE A 415 -21.84 -4.24 -7.89
CA ILE A 415 -21.48 -4.42 -6.47
C ILE A 415 -22.49 -5.32 -5.71
N LEU A 416 -23.75 -5.32 -6.16
CA LEU A 416 -24.86 -6.07 -5.55
C LEU A 416 -25.28 -7.30 -6.39
N LEU A 417 -24.34 -7.92 -7.12
CA LEU A 417 -24.59 -9.23 -7.73
C LEU A 417 -24.68 -10.31 -6.66
N GLU A 418 -25.61 -11.25 -6.86
CA GLU A 418 -25.59 -12.52 -6.13
C GLU A 418 -24.28 -13.27 -6.42
N VAL A 419 -23.82 -14.02 -5.41
CA VAL A 419 -22.47 -14.63 -5.42
C VAL A 419 -22.30 -15.63 -6.57
N ASP A 420 -23.34 -16.38 -6.92
CA ASP A 420 -23.30 -17.29 -8.06
C ASP A 420 -23.15 -16.54 -9.40
N HIS A 421 -23.84 -15.41 -9.60
CA HIS A 421 -23.67 -14.56 -10.77
C HIS A 421 -22.31 -13.83 -10.82
N LEU A 422 -21.74 -13.50 -9.66
CA LEU A 422 -20.36 -13.01 -9.56
C LEU A 422 -19.37 -14.08 -10.05
N ARG A 423 -19.54 -15.33 -9.60
CA ARG A 423 -18.73 -16.49 -10.01
C ARG A 423 -18.84 -16.77 -11.50
N GLU A 424 -20.06 -16.81 -12.03
CA GLU A 424 -20.34 -17.02 -13.46
C GLU A 424 -19.66 -15.97 -14.34
N LYS A 425 -19.87 -14.67 -14.05
CA LYS A 425 -19.25 -13.58 -14.83
C LYS A 425 -17.73 -13.59 -14.76
N PHE A 426 -17.14 -13.96 -13.62
CA PHE A 426 -15.69 -14.08 -13.48
C PHE A 426 -15.12 -15.19 -14.37
N PHE A 427 -15.70 -16.40 -14.35
CA PHE A 427 -15.23 -17.49 -15.21
C PHE A 427 -15.54 -17.24 -16.69
N GLN A 428 -16.68 -16.67 -17.05
CA GLN A 428 -16.99 -16.23 -18.43
C GLN A 428 -15.96 -15.23 -18.99
N PHE A 429 -15.37 -14.38 -18.14
CA PHE A 429 -14.32 -13.44 -18.55
C PHE A 429 -12.94 -14.10 -18.65
N MET A 430 -12.58 -14.98 -17.71
CA MET A 430 -11.25 -15.60 -17.62
C MET A 430 -11.05 -16.79 -18.55
N CYS A 431 -12.09 -17.57 -18.80
CA CYS A 431 -12.08 -18.79 -19.62
C CYS A 431 -12.33 -18.49 -21.09
N LYS A 432 -12.18 -19.51 -21.96
CA LYS A 432 -12.77 -19.48 -23.31
C LYS A 432 -14.26 -19.81 -23.21
N GLU A 433 -15.05 -19.32 -24.16
CA GLU A 433 -16.48 -19.61 -24.27
C GLU A 433 -16.72 -21.15 -24.25
N ASN A 434 -17.81 -21.57 -23.60
CA ASN A 434 -18.25 -22.95 -23.32
C ASN A 434 -17.73 -23.64 -22.02
N HIS A 435 -16.97 -22.98 -21.14
CA HIS A 435 -16.62 -23.54 -19.81
C HIS A 435 -17.29 -22.80 -18.64
N ILE A 436 -17.90 -23.55 -17.71
CA ILE A 436 -18.52 -23.02 -16.47
C ILE A 436 -17.45 -22.65 -15.42
N THR A 437 -16.40 -23.46 -15.33
CA THR A 437 -15.19 -23.24 -14.53
C THR A 437 -13.97 -23.66 -15.36
N CYS A 438 -12.81 -23.05 -15.11
CA CYS A 438 -11.54 -23.45 -15.72
C CYS A 438 -10.34 -23.10 -14.82
N ASN A 439 -9.18 -23.70 -15.11
CA ASN A 439 -7.90 -23.27 -14.54
C ASN A 439 -7.56 -21.85 -15.03
N ILE A 440 -7.60 -20.84 -14.15
CA ILE A 440 -7.33 -19.45 -14.55
C ILE A 440 -5.89 -19.24 -15.05
N TYR A 441 -4.91 -20.04 -14.60
CA TYR A 441 -3.50 -19.88 -14.96
C TYR A 441 -3.19 -20.24 -16.42
N GLU A 442 -4.14 -20.92 -17.09
CA GLU A 442 -4.12 -21.28 -18.52
C GLU A 442 -5.11 -20.43 -19.35
N GLY A 443 -5.90 -19.57 -18.70
CA GLY A 443 -6.92 -18.75 -19.35
C GLY A 443 -6.33 -17.67 -20.27
N PRO A 444 -6.98 -17.34 -21.40
CA PRO A 444 -6.51 -16.34 -22.38
C PRO A 444 -6.51 -14.88 -21.87
N LYS A 445 -6.94 -14.64 -20.62
CA LYS A 445 -6.75 -13.36 -19.91
C LYS A 445 -5.54 -13.35 -18.96
N PHE A 446 -5.06 -14.52 -18.56
CA PHE A 446 -3.93 -14.69 -17.65
C PHE A 446 -2.61 -14.87 -18.42
N LYS A 447 -2.65 -15.55 -19.57
CA LYS A 447 -1.58 -15.55 -20.57
C LYS A 447 -2.09 -14.97 -21.88
N ASP A 448 -1.32 -14.08 -22.49
CA ASP A 448 -1.54 -13.66 -23.87
C ASP A 448 -1.50 -14.87 -24.82
N GLN A 449 -2.18 -14.79 -25.96
CA GLN A 449 -2.23 -15.88 -26.94
C GLN A 449 -0.84 -16.34 -27.41
N ASN A 450 0.12 -15.40 -27.48
CA ASN A 450 1.52 -15.66 -27.83
C ASN A 450 2.35 -16.28 -26.68
N GLU A 451 1.83 -16.28 -25.45
CA GLU A 451 2.50 -16.83 -24.26
C GLU A 451 1.84 -18.12 -23.75
N MET A 452 0.69 -18.55 -24.28
CA MET A 452 0.01 -19.80 -23.88
C MET A 452 0.95 -21.02 -23.91
N ASN A 453 1.72 -21.17 -25.00
CA ASN A 453 2.67 -22.27 -25.19
C ASN A 453 3.99 -22.11 -24.41
N ILE A 454 4.22 -20.95 -23.78
CA ILE A 454 5.40 -20.69 -22.96
C ILE A 454 5.06 -21.15 -21.53
N GLN A 455 5.74 -22.20 -21.06
CA GLN A 455 5.76 -22.51 -19.63
C GLN A 455 6.43 -21.34 -18.89
N PHE A 456 5.86 -20.92 -17.75
CA PHE A 456 6.51 -19.92 -16.90
C PHE A 456 7.90 -20.44 -16.49
N TYR A 457 8.88 -19.54 -16.37
CA TYR A 457 10.27 -19.94 -16.17
C TYR A 457 10.48 -20.42 -14.73
N ASP A 458 10.43 -21.74 -14.50
CA ASP A 458 10.70 -22.31 -13.19
C ASP A 458 12.20 -22.23 -12.86
N LYS A 459 12.58 -21.09 -12.28
CA LYS A 459 13.93 -20.81 -11.82
C LYS A 459 14.35 -21.64 -10.59
N TYR A 460 13.40 -22.31 -9.93
CA TYR A 460 13.60 -22.88 -8.59
C TYR A 460 13.38 -24.40 -8.52
N ASN A 461 12.82 -25.02 -9.56
CA ASN A 461 12.70 -26.46 -9.74
C ASN A 461 12.04 -27.20 -8.56
N TYR A 462 11.05 -26.60 -7.90
CA TYR A 462 10.31 -27.28 -6.83
C TYR A 462 9.59 -28.54 -7.37
N GLN A 463 9.86 -29.68 -6.74
CA GLN A 463 9.31 -30.98 -7.07
C GLN A 463 8.40 -31.44 -5.92
N PHE A 464 7.13 -31.07 -5.98
CA PHE A 464 6.13 -31.59 -5.05
C PHE A 464 5.88 -33.08 -5.36
N GLU A 465 5.79 -33.90 -4.34
CA GLU A 465 5.45 -35.31 -4.52
C GLU A 465 4.03 -35.41 -5.07
N GLN A 466 3.84 -36.18 -6.15
CA GLN A 466 2.52 -36.51 -6.68
C GLN A 466 1.80 -37.45 -5.71
N THR A 467 1.20 -36.87 -4.68
CA THR A 467 0.13 -37.51 -3.91
C THR A 467 -1.00 -37.92 -4.86
N LYS A 468 -1.80 -38.93 -4.48
CA LYS A 468 -2.73 -39.67 -5.35
C LYS A 468 -3.98 -38.89 -5.83
N PHE A 469 -3.86 -37.58 -6.00
CA PHE A 469 -4.91 -36.64 -6.41
C PHE A 469 -4.70 -36.06 -7.83
N SER A 470 -3.70 -36.57 -8.58
CA SER A 470 -3.44 -36.21 -9.98
C SER A 470 -4.67 -36.28 -10.89
N ASP A 471 -5.57 -37.21 -10.58
CA ASP A 471 -6.65 -37.62 -11.48
C ASP A 471 -7.90 -36.74 -11.34
N GLN A 472 -7.87 -35.72 -10.46
CA GLN A 472 -8.94 -34.73 -10.24
C GLN A 472 -8.57 -33.29 -10.62
N ILE A 473 -7.42 -33.07 -11.26
CA ILE A 473 -6.88 -31.73 -11.59
C ILE A 473 -7.80 -30.89 -12.51
N SER A 474 -8.79 -31.49 -13.18
CA SER A 474 -9.61 -30.84 -14.21
C SER A 474 -10.91 -30.16 -13.72
N THR A 475 -11.31 -30.28 -12.45
CA THR A 475 -12.70 -29.91 -12.03
C THR A 475 -12.84 -28.76 -11.03
N ASN A 476 -11.94 -28.60 -10.04
CA ASN A 476 -12.06 -27.53 -9.02
C ASN A 476 -11.04 -26.38 -9.23
N PRO A 477 -11.47 -25.16 -9.62
CA PRO A 477 -10.58 -24.01 -9.79
C PRO A 477 -10.03 -23.44 -8.46
N PHE A 478 -10.65 -23.74 -7.33
CA PHE A 478 -10.25 -23.26 -6.00
C PHE A 478 -9.28 -24.21 -5.27
N ASP A 479 -8.82 -25.30 -5.91
CA ASP A 479 -8.01 -26.29 -5.21
C ASP A 479 -6.67 -25.73 -4.69
N VAL A 480 -6.35 -26.15 -3.47
CA VAL A 480 -5.21 -25.66 -2.68
C VAL A 480 -3.87 -26.07 -3.30
N TYR A 481 -3.75 -27.28 -3.88
CA TYR A 481 -2.50 -27.73 -4.50
C TYR A 481 -2.17 -26.88 -5.74
N ILE A 482 -3.14 -26.71 -6.65
CA ILE A 482 -2.95 -25.95 -7.90
C ILE A 482 -2.61 -24.49 -7.57
N ASN A 483 -3.41 -23.84 -6.71
CA ASN A 483 -3.20 -22.44 -6.37
C ASN A 483 -1.88 -22.20 -5.61
N TYR A 484 -1.51 -23.09 -4.68
CA TYR A 484 -0.23 -22.97 -3.97
C TYR A 484 0.97 -23.29 -4.87
N TYR A 485 0.86 -24.24 -5.80
CA TYR A 485 1.91 -24.56 -6.79
C TYR A 485 2.25 -23.35 -7.67
N HIS A 486 1.24 -22.70 -8.25
CA HIS A 486 1.43 -21.50 -9.07
C HIS A 486 1.93 -20.31 -8.24
N PHE A 487 1.46 -20.16 -7.00
CA PHE A 487 1.94 -19.15 -6.05
C PHE A 487 3.45 -19.32 -5.74
N VAL A 488 3.87 -20.51 -5.32
CA VAL A 488 5.27 -20.79 -4.93
C VAL A 488 6.25 -20.63 -6.10
N LYS A 489 5.87 -21.01 -7.32
CA LYS A 489 6.78 -20.95 -8.47
C LYS A 489 6.82 -19.59 -9.15
N TYR A 490 5.68 -18.91 -9.35
CA TYR A 490 5.57 -17.85 -10.35
C TYR A 490 5.06 -16.49 -9.82
N TYR A 491 4.59 -16.39 -8.57
CA TYR A 491 4.00 -15.14 -8.05
C TYR A 491 4.99 -13.95 -8.05
N ASN A 492 6.29 -14.19 -7.92
CA ASN A 492 7.34 -13.15 -8.01
C ASN A 492 7.44 -12.52 -9.42
N GLU A 493 6.98 -13.21 -10.47
CA GLU A 493 7.07 -12.78 -11.88
C GLU A 493 5.75 -12.23 -12.43
N PHE A 494 4.64 -12.38 -11.70
CA PHE A 494 3.31 -11.97 -12.16
C PHE A 494 3.18 -10.44 -12.35
N SER A 495 2.35 -10.05 -13.32
CA SER A 495 1.90 -8.67 -13.49
C SER A 495 0.91 -8.24 -12.40
N GLY A 496 0.63 -6.93 -12.32
CA GLY A 496 -0.42 -6.41 -11.43
C GLY A 496 -1.78 -7.05 -11.70
N ASP A 497 -2.13 -7.24 -12.97
CA ASP A 497 -3.41 -7.83 -13.39
C ASP A 497 -3.47 -9.34 -13.06
N GLN A 498 -2.37 -10.07 -13.23
CA GLN A 498 -2.27 -11.48 -12.86
C GLN A 498 -2.41 -11.68 -11.34
N VAL A 499 -1.73 -10.87 -10.53
CA VAL A 499 -1.88 -10.89 -9.06
C VAL A 499 -3.30 -10.50 -8.63
N PHE A 500 -3.90 -9.53 -9.31
CA PHE A 500 -5.30 -9.14 -9.11
C PHE A 500 -6.26 -10.31 -9.41
N TYR A 501 -6.11 -11.03 -10.53
CA TYR A 501 -6.97 -12.16 -10.88
C TYR A 501 -6.91 -13.30 -9.84
N VAL A 502 -5.73 -13.59 -9.26
CA VAL A 502 -5.59 -14.58 -8.17
C VAL A 502 -6.36 -14.16 -6.92
N HIS A 503 -6.29 -12.87 -6.54
CA HIS A 503 -7.03 -12.37 -5.37
C HIS A 503 -8.54 -12.29 -5.62
N LEU A 504 -8.97 -12.01 -6.86
CA LEU A 504 -10.38 -12.03 -7.24
C LEU A 504 -10.95 -13.46 -7.27
N LEU A 505 -10.22 -14.45 -7.81
CA LEU A 505 -10.58 -15.88 -7.70
C LEU A 505 -10.79 -16.27 -6.24
N ASN A 506 -9.83 -15.96 -5.36
CA ASN A 506 -9.91 -16.36 -3.96
C ASN A 506 -11.08 -15.66 -3.24
N LEU A 507 -11.38 -14.40 -3.56
CA LEU A 507 -12.56 -13.69 -3.05
C LEU A 507 -13.86 -14.36 -3.50
N VAL A 508 -13.99 -14.71 -4.79
CA VAL A 508 -15.18 -15.41 -5.33
C VAL A 508 -15.42 -16.74 -4.60
N GLY A 509 -14.35 -17.51 -4.33
CA GLY A 509 -14.43 -18.76 -3.56
C GLY A 509 -14.86 -18.53 -2.10
N ILE A 510 -14.29 -17.54 -1.41
CA ILE A 510 -14.67 -17.15 -0.04
C ILE A 510 -16.15 -16.76 0.05
N LEU A 511 -16.63 -15.93 -0.87
CA LEU A 511 -18.03 -15.49 -0.90
C LEU A 511 -18.97 -16.68 -1.16
N SER A 512 -18.58 -17.60 -2.05
CA SER A 512 -19.31 -18.85 -2.30
C SER A 512 -19.39 -19.72 -1.04
N GLY A 513 -18.33 -19.69 -0.22
CA GLY A 513 -18.16 -20.48 1.01
C GLY A 513 -17.22 -21.67 0.85
N ASP A 514 -16.37 -21.71 -0.18
CA ASP A 514 -15.43 -22.80 -0.42
C ASP A 514 -14.29 -22.80 0.62
N ILE A 515 -14.14 -23.92 1.31
CA ILE A 515 -13.12 -24.12 2.35
C ILE A 515 -11.69 -24.08 1.74
N SER A 516 -11.53 -24.48 0.49
CA SER A 516 -10.25 -24.44 -0.26
C SER A 516 -9.78 -23.00 -0.49
N ALA A 517 -10.70 -22.08 -0.79
CA ALA A 517 -10.41 -20.65 -0.92
C ALA A 517 -10.18 -19.96 0.45
N TYR A 518 -10.88 -20.42 1.49
CA TYR A 518 -10.64 -19.99 2.87
C TYR A 518 -9.25 -20.40 3.36
N VAL A 519 -8.81 -21.64 3.11
CA VAL A 519 -7.44 -22.12 3.41
C VAL A 519 -6.40 -21.41 2.56
N SER A 520 -6.67 -21.19 1.26
CA SER A 520 -5.75 -20.48 0.36
C SER A 520 -5.57 -19.00 0.71
N SER A 521 -6.52 -18.38 1.43
CA SER A 521 -6.38 -16.99 1.91
C SER A 521 -5.20 -16.79 2.88
N LEU A 522 -4.74 -17.85 3.56
CA LEU A 522 -3.73 -17.74 4.63
C LEU A 522 -2.35 -17.30 4.12
N TYR A 523 -1.97 -17.69 2.90
CA TYR A 523 -0.68 -17.33 2.29
C TYR A 523 -0.77 -16.16 1.30
N LEU A 524 -1.97 -15.66 0.97
CA LEU A 524 -2.13 -14.59 -0.02
C LEU A 524 -1.87 -13.20 0.61
N PRO A 525 -0.88 -12.43 0.11
CA PRO A 525 -0.40 -11.22 0.80
C PRO A 525 -1.38 -10.04 0.75
N GLY A 526 -2.39 -10.08 -0.15
CA GLY A 526 -3.45 -9.07 -0.21
C GLY A 526 -4.24 -8.89 1.09
N TYR A 527 -4.40 -9.95 1.88
CA TYR A 527 -5.08 -9.93 3.17
C TYR A 527 -4.24 -9.34 4.31
N TYR A 528 -2.95 -9.09 4.04
CA TYR A 528 -2.00 -8.46 4.94
C TYR A 528 -1.88 -6.97 4.65
N ASN A 529 -1.65 -6.58 3.39
CA ASN A 529 -1.48 -5.17 3.03
C ASN A 529 -2.78 -4.37 2.94
N ALA A 530 -3.96 -4.99 3.10
CA ALA A 530 -5.25 -4.30 3.19
C ALA A 530 -5.29 -3.19 4.27
N ILE A 531 -4.50 -3.28 5.35
CA ILE A 531 -4.40 -2.23 6.39
C ILE A 531 -3.97 -0.85 5.86
N GLN A 532 -3.32 -0.80 4.69
CA GLN A 532 -2.94 0.46 4.03
C GLN A 532 -4.17 1.31 3.69
N LEU A 533 -5.34 0.70 3.44
CA LEU A 533 -6.61 1.39 3.15
C LEU A 533 -7.19 2.14 4.36
N ALA A 534 -6.72 1.86 5.58
CA ALA A 534 -7.17 2.60 6.77
C ALA A 534 -6.58 4.01 6.88
N TYR A 535 -5.57 4.36 6.07
CA TYR A 535 -4.71 5.55 6.22
C TYR A 535 -5.04 6.72 5.27
N GLU A 536 -6.33 7.01 5.09
CA GLU A 536 -6.86 8.04 4.19
C GLU A 536 -6.83 9.49 4.76
N ASP A 537 -6.00 9.74 5.78
CA ASP A 537 -6.00 11.01 6.52
C ASP A 537 -5.07 12.07 5.90
N ASP A 538 -5.61 13.27 5.69
CA ASP A 538 -4.88 14.49 5.33
C ASP A 538 -4.12 15.08 6.55
N LYS A 539 -3.48 14.21 7.34
CA LYS A 539 -2.72 14.51 8.55
C LYS A 539 -1.24 14.15 8.37
N GLN A 540 -0.38 14.72 9.20
CA GLN A 540 1.01 14.29 9.37
C GLN A 540 1.09 13.06 10.29
N LEU A 541 2.22 12.34 10.23
CA LEU A 541 2.49 11.22 11.15
C LEU A 541 2.57 11.69 12.60
N LYS A 542 3.06 12.91 12.83
CA LYS A 542 3.11 13.58 14.14
C LYS A 542 1.70 13.78 14.72
N ASP A 543 0.77 14.35 13.94
CA ASP A 543 -0.63 14.53 14.35
C ASP A 543 -1.34 13.22 14.76
N LEU A 544 -0.87 12.06 14.28
CA LEU A 544 -1.38 10.74 14.65
C LEU A 544 -0.77 10.27 15.98
N TYR A 545 0.55 10.41 16.14
CA TYR A 545 1.27 10.13 17.37
C TYR A 545 0.81 11.02 18.54
N ASP A 546 0.50 12.28 18.30
CA ASP A 546 0.00 13.20 19.32
C ASP A 546 -1.37 12.74 19.87
N ASN A 547 -2.21 12.09 19.06
CA ASN A 547 -3.47 11.47 19.54
C ASN A 547 -3.19 10.25 20.45
N LEU A 548 -2.17 9.45 20.12
CA LEU A 548 -1.71 8.34 20.96
C LEU A 548 -1.19 8.85 22.31
N GLN A 549 -0.36 9.90 22.33
CA GLN A 549 0.07 10.54 23.58
C GLN A 549 -1.11 11.08 24.39
N ASN A 550 -2.07 11.73 23.74
CA ASN A 550 -3.29 12.24 24.38
C ASN A 550 -4.04 11.10 25.10
N CYS A 551 -4.24 9.96 24.43
CA CYS A 551 -4.90 8.78 24.99
C CYS A 551 -4.18 8.25 26.24
N ILE A 552 -2.86 8.07 26.17
CA ILE A 552 -2.03 7.63 27.31
C ILE A 552 -2.14 8.63 28.49
N SER A 553 -2.07 9.94 28.21
CA SER A 553 -2.16 10.96 29.26
C SER A 553 -3.54 10.98 29.97
N MET A 554 -4.63 10.83 29.20
CA MET A 554 -6.00 10.79 29.75
C MET A 554 -6.24 9.55 30.60
N TYR A 555 -5.67 8.40 30.22
CA TYR A 555 -5.73 7.18 31.04
C TYR A 555 -5.05 7.35 32.41
N HIS A 556 -3.83 7.91 32.44
CA HIS A 556 -3.14 8.19 33.71
C HIS A 556 -3.92 9.17 34.61
N ILE A 557 -4.61 10.17 34.03
CA ILE A 557 -5.45 11.12 34.75
C ILE A 557 -6.68 10.44 35.37
N ARG A 558 -7.32 9.50 34.65
CA ARG A 558 -8.46 8.71 35.19
C ARG A 558 -8.04 7.78 36.33
N ASN A 559 -6.96 7.01 36.17
CA ASN A 559 -6.43 6.15 37.23
C ASN A 559 -6.03 6.91 38.50
N LYS A 560 -5.62 8.18 38.37
CA LYS A 560 -5.35 9.07 39.52
C LYS A 560 -6.61 9.35 40.33
N LYS A 561 -7.78 9.50 39.69
CA LYS A 561 -9.07 9.74 40.37
C LYS A 561 -9.64 8.46 41.00
N GLU A 562 -9.56 7.31 40.33
CA GLU A 562 -10.07 6.05 40.89
C GLU A 562 -9.35 5.65 42.19
N ARG A 563 -8.04 5.90 42.31
CA ARG A 563 -7.29 5.68 43.56
C ARG A 563 -7.77 6.51 44.76
N PHE A 564 -8.48 7.62 44.55
CA PHE A 564 -9.11 8.39 45.62
C PHE A 564 -10.54 7.93 45.94
N LEU A 565 -11.14 7.08 45.10
CA LEU A 565 -12.54 6.65 45.19
C LEU A 565 -12.72 5.14 45.43
N SER A 566 -11.63 4.36 45.46
CA SER A 566 -11.67 2.89 45.53
C SER A 566 -11.18 2.30 46.86
N PHE A 567 -11.63 2.86 47.99
CA PHE A 567 -11.82 2.04 49.19
C PHE A 567 -13.21 1.38 49.10
N GLU A 568 -13.28 0.09 49.46
CA GLU A 568 -14.48 -0.75 49.38
C GLU A 568 -15.14 -0.93 47.99
N ILE A 569 -14.68 -1.96 47.25
CA ILE A 569 -15.56 -2.95 46.59
C ILE A 569 -14.79 -4.28 46.50
N LYS A 570 -15.42 -5.37 46.93
CA LYS A 570 -14.87 -6.74 46.84
C LYS A 570 -15.37 -7.42 45.57
N SER A 571 -14.58 -7.43 44.50
CA SER A 571 -14.91 -8.10 43.23
C SER A 571 -13.87 -9.14 42.80
N SER A 572 -14.01 -10.34 43.39
CA SER A 572 -13.93 -11.69 42.76
C SER A 572 -12.83 -12.09 41.74
N PHE A 573 -11.84 -11.26 41.41
CA PHE A 573 -10.59 -11.69 40.77
C PHE A 573 -9.48 -11.80 41.81
N ARG A 574 -8.71 -12.88 41.76
CA ARG A 574 -7.60 -13.15 42.69
C ARG A 574 -6.47 -12.12 42.48
N ARG A 575 -6.51 -11.02 43.24
CA ARG A 575 -5.38 -10.10 43.42
C ARG A 575 -4.23 -10.83 44.12
N LYS A 576 -3.38 -11.52 43.36
CA LYS A 576 -1.99 -11.78 43.75
C LYS A 576 -1.24 -10.45 43.67
N THR A 577 -1.05 -9.80 44.82
CA THR A 577 -0.16 -8.65 44.95
C THR A 577 1.28 -9.13 44.81
N HIS A 578 1.92 -8.81 43.69
CA HIS A 578 3.32 -9.16 43.40
C HIS A 578 4.06 -7.96 42.84
N ASP A 579 5.38 -7.96 43.05
CA ASP A 579 6.17 -6.74 43.22
C ASP A 579 6.79 -6.18 41.94
N LEU A 580 7.17 -4.91 42.04
CA LEU A 580 7.56 -4.04 40.92
C LEU A 580 9.08 -4.07 40.64
N SER A 581 9.75 -5.18 40.94
CA SER A 581 11.22 -5.25 41.12
C SER A 581 12.04 -5.71 39.90
N GLU A 582 11.42 -6.22 38.82
CA GLU A 582 12.13 -6.78 37.65
C GLU A 582 12.13 -5.84 36.43
N TYR A 583 12.69 -4.63 36.55
CA TYR A 583 12.63 -3.61 35.47
C TYR A 583 13.97 -3.13 34.89
N ASN A 584 15.12 -3.61 35.39
CA ASN A 584 16.44 -3.20 34.88
C ASN A 584 16.87 -3.90 33.56
N ILE A 585 16.00 -4.67 32.93
CA ILE A 585 16.29 -5.39 31.66
C ILE A 585 15.84 -4.57 30.43
N CYS A 586 15.12 -3.46 30.60
CA CYS A 586 14.53 -2.69 29.49
C CYS A 586 15.48 -1.72 28.76
N GLN A 587 16.74 -1.55 29.20
CA GLN A 587 17.76 -0.84 28.41
C GLN A 587 18.54 -1.81 27.52
N VAL A 588 18.12 -1.95 26.26
CA VAL A 588 19.02 -2.39 25.18
C VAL A 588 19.76 -1.14 24.66
N PRO A 589 21.09 -1.03 24.82
CA PRO A 589 21.82 0.15 24.35
C PRO A 589 21.88 0.19 22.82
N GLY A 590 21.34 1.25 22.21
CA GLY A 590 21.61 1.63 20.81
C GLY A 590 20.59 1.24 19.73
N GLY A 591 19.37 0.79 20.07
CA GLY A 591 18.35 0.38 19.08
C GLY A 591 17.32 1.47 18.69
N MET A 592 17.02 1.63 17.40
CA MET A 592 15.89 2.43 16.92
C MET A 592 14.56 1.66 16.96
N SER A 593 13.49 2.31 17.44
CA SER A 593 12.13 1.76 17.48
C SER A 593 11.44 1.73 16.11
N MET A 594 10.38 0.92 15.95
CA MET A 594 9.62 0.83 14.69
C MET A 594 9.05 2.18 14.25
N LEU A 595 8.54 2.99 15.18
CA LEU A 595 8.01 4.33 14.90
C LEU A 595 9.10 5.26 14.35
N GLN A 596 10.31 5.22 14.92
CA GLN A 596 11.45 6.01 14.43
C GLN A 596 11.92 5.54 13.06
N LYS A 597 12.05 4.22 12.85
CA LYS A 597 12.38 3.63 11.55
C LYS A 597 11.34 4.02 10.48
N PHE A 598 10.04 3.95 10.82
CA PHE A 598 8.93 4.30 9.93
C PHE A 598 8.88 5.81 9.62
N ASN A 599 9.00 6.68 10.63
CA ASN A 599 9.07 8.12 10.42
C ASN A 599 10.28 8.54 9.58
N ALA A 600 11.46 7.95 9.84
CA ALA A 600 12.65 8.18 9.02
C ALA A 600 12.46 7.73 7.58
N TYR A 601 11.83 6.56 7.35
CA TYR A 601 11.47 6.10 6.02
C TYR A 601 10.51 7.06 5.29
N THR A 602 9.39 7.45 5.92
CA THR A 602 8.41 8.34 5.27
C THR A 602 8.95 9.75 5.03
N THR A 603 9.72 10.33 5.97
CA THR A 603 10.17 11.73 5.89
C THR A 603 11.52 11.92 5.21
N LYS A 604 12.53 11.07 5.46
CA LYS A 604 13.88 11.23 4.89
C LYS A 604 14.02 10.53 3.53
N ILE A 605 13.44 9.34 3.36
CA ILE A 605 13.51 8.54 2.12
C ILE A 605 12.42 8.97 1.13
N LEU A 606 11.14 8.69 1.44
CA LEU A 606 10.02 9.02 0.52
C LEU A 606 9.70 10.52 0.45
N LYS A 607 10.08 11.31 1.47
CA LYS A 607 9.83 12.75 1.58
C LYS A 607 8.35 13.11 1.55
N VAL A 608 7.56 12.30 2.25
CA VAL A 608 6.11 12.41 2.41
C VAL A 608 5.77 12.90 3.82
N ASN A 609 5.23 14.12 3.89
CA ASN A 609 4.82 14.73 5.16
C ASN A 609 3.36 14.45 5.53
N VAL A 610 2.51 14.03 4.58
CA VAL A 610 1.07 13.78 4.77
C VAL A 610 0.77 12.32 4.48
N VAL A 611 0.18 11.62 5.44
CA VAL A 611 0.10 10.15 5.42
C VAL A 611 -0.73 9.61 4.25
N SER A 612 -1.84 10.26 3.90
CA SER A 612 -2.64 9.87 2.72
C SER A 612 -1.89 9.94 1.38
N SER A 613 -0.79 10.69 1.29
CA SER A 613 0.02 10.75 0.06
C SER A 613 0.78 9.44 -0.22
N LEU A 614 0.92 8.55 0.78
CA LEU A 614 1.51 7.21 0.59
C LEU A 614 0.65 6.31 -0.32
N ILE A 615 -0.66 6.53 -0.36
CA ILE A 615 -1.61 5.77 -1.22
C ILE A 615 -2.09 6.57 -2.45
N ARG A 616 -1.90 7.89 -2.49
CA ARG A 616 -2.36 8.75 -3.61
C ARG A 616 -1.44 8.78 -4.82
N TYR A 617 -0.18 8.39 -4.67
CA TYR A 617 0.81 8.39 -5.75
C TYR A 617 1.35 6.99 -5.99
N LEU A 618 1.04 6.42 -7.15
CA LEU A 618 1.34 5.04 -7.52
C LEU A 618 2.82 4.65 -7.32
N ASN A 619 3.73 5.56 -7.67
CA ASN A 619 5.18 5.39 -7.54
C ASN A 619 5.75 5.67 -6.15
N ILE A 620 4.92 6.11 -5.20
CA ILE A 620 5.25 6.15 -3.77
C ILE A 620 4.67 4.89 -3.12
N TYR A 621 3.43 4.52 -3.49
CA TYR A 621 2.75 3.32 -3.03
C TYR A 621 3.49 2.02 -3.39
N GLU A 622 4.08 1.92 -4.58
CA GLU A 622 4.90 0.76 -4.98
C GLU A 622 6.11 0.55 -4.07
N ASP A 623 6.96 1.57 -3.88
CA ASP A 623 8.13 1.50 -3.00
C ASP A 623 7.71 1.27 -1.53
N TYR A 624 6.64 1.93 -1.06
CA TYR A 624 6.06 1.77 0.28
C TYR A 624 5.55 0.33 0.53
N SER A 625 4.80 -0.24 -0.40
CA SER A 625 4.27 -1.60 -0.29
C SER A 625 5.39 -2.65 -0.39
N ASN A 626 6.41 -2.39 -1.21
CA ASN A 626 7.60 -3.24 -1.32
C ASN A 626 8.51 -3.17 -0.07
N PHE A 627 8.58 -2.01 0.60
CA PHE A 627 9.25 -1.82 1.89
C PHE A 627 8.58 -2.64 3.01
N LEU A 628 7.26 -2.48 3.19
CA LEU A 628 6.53 -3.14 4.28
C LEU A 628 6.60 -4.68 4.20
N MET A 629 6.73 -5.25 3.00
CA MET A 629 6.72 -6.70 2.80
C MET A 629 7.97 -7.44 3.32
N HIS A 630 9.08 -6.75 3.64
CA HIS A 630 10.28 -7.42 4.21
C HIS A 630 10.01 -8.09 5.56
N ASP A 631 9.05 -7.58 6.32
CA ASP A 631 8.75 -8.06 7.66
C ASP A 631 7.27 -7.84 7.97
N LEU A 632 6.53 -8.94 8.16
CA LEU A 632 5.09 -8.88 8.40
C LEU A 632 4.74 -8.13 9.70
N ASN A 633 5.72 -7.93 10.59
CA ASN A 633 5.60 -7.05 11.76
C ASN A 633 5.22 -5.61 11.39
N TRP A 634 5.54 -5.14 10.17
CA TRP A 634 5.12 -3.84 9.69
C TRP A 634 3.60 -3.69 9.54
N PHE A 635 2.91 -4.73 9.04
CA PHE A 635 1.45 -4.71 8.95
C PHE A 635 0.83 -4.75 10.35
N THR A 636 1.43 -5.50 11.27
CA THR A 636 1.10 -5.49 12.70
C THR A 636 1.16 -4.06 13.23
N PHE A 637 2.36 -3.46 13.26
CA PHE A 637 2.61 -2.07 13.67
C PHE A 637 1.62 -1.07 13.06
N LEU A 638 1.32 -1.18 11.76
CA LEU A 638 0.41 -0.26 11.08
C LEU A 638 -1.01 -0.28 11.64
N PHE A 639 -1.60 -1.41 12.04
CA PHE A 639 -2.88 -1.35 12.78
C PHE A 639 -2.67 -0.93 14.22
N LEU A 640 -1.61 -1.40 14.90
CA LEU A 640 -1.35 -1.07 16.30
C LEU A 640 -1.41 0.44 16.51
N PHE A 641 -0.71 1.15 15.64
CA PHE A 641 -0.68 2.59 15.57
C PHE A 641 -2.00 3.18 15.04
N ARG A 642 -2.70 2.53 14.09
CA ARG A 642 -3.93 3.10 13.52
C ARG A 642 -5.06 3.24 14.53
N ILE A 643 -5.40 2.17 15.26
CA ILE A 643 -6.58 2.22 16.14
C ILE A 643 -6.36 3.11 17.37
N THR A 644 -5.10 3.30 17.77
CA THR A 644 -4.71 4.12 18.93
C THR A 644 -4.41 5.58 18.57
N SER A 645 -4.37 5.93 17.27
CA SER A 645 -4.10 7.28 16.78
C SER A 645 -5.35 8.02 16.25
N TYR A 646 -6.54 7.45 16.36
CA TYR A 646 -7.78 8.18 16.08
C TYR A 646 -7.97 9.35 17.05
N LYS A 647 -8.46 10.49 16.56
CA LYS A 647 -8.47 11.76 17.31
C LYS A 647 -9.22 11.67 18.64
N ASP A 648 -10.41 11.08 18.62
CA ASP A 648 -11.34 11.08 19.76
C ASP A 648 -11.34 9.70 20.49
N ILE A 649 -10.25 8.91 20.34
CA ILE A 649 -10.06 7.61 21.02
C ILE A 649 -9.99 7.67 22.56
N PRO A 650 -9.60 8.76 23.25
CA PRO A 650 -9.55 8.75 24.72
C PRO A 650 -10.92 8.61 25.38
N ASP A 651 -12.00 8.90 24.66
CA ASP A 651 -13.37 9.02 25.21
C ASP A 651 -14.39 8.09 24.55
N ARG A 652 -13.98 7.26 23.57
CA ARG A 652 -14.90 6.47 22.72
C ARG A 652 -14.29 5.14 22.29
N SER A 653 -15.14 4.18 21.91
CA SER A 653 -14.69 2.89 21.36
C SER A 653 -13.96 3.03 20.02
N ILE A 654 -13.13 2.04 19.69
CA ILE A 654 -12.33 1.98 18.45
C ILE A 654 -13.20 2.15 17.20
N ALA A 655 -14.31 1.42 17.13
CA ALA A 655 -15.23 1.47 15.99
C ALA A 655 -15.91 2.85 15.85
N TYR A 656 -16.31 3.46 16.97
CA TYR A 656 -16.88 4.79 16.96
C TYR A 656 -15.85 5.84 16.51
N ALA A 657 -14.62 5.78 17.03
CA ALA A 657 -13.53 6.69 16.67
C ALA A 657 -13.15 6.57 15.18
N MET A 658 -13.14 5.35 14.63
CA MET A 658 -12.98 5.08 13.20
C MET A 658 -14.08 5.77 12.36
N TYR A 659 -15.36 5.54 12.68
CA TYR A 659 -16.46 6.11 11.91
C TYR A 659 -16.59 7.63 12.05
N LEU A 660 -16.25 8.20 13.21
CA LEU A 660 -16.17 9.64 13.41
C LEU A 660 -15.09 10.27 12.50
N ASN A 661 -13.94 9.61 12.32
CA ASN A 661 -12.90 10.06 11.40
C ASN A 661 -13.37 10.00 9.92
N LEU A 662 -14.11 8.95 9.55
CA LEU A 662 -14.71 8.78 8.21
C LEU A 662 -15.96 9.64 7.95
N LYS A 663 -16.42 10.46 8.92
CA LYS A 663 -17.61 11.33 8.79
C LYS A 663 -17.54 12.28 7.58
N ASN A 664 -16.33 12.67 7.17
CA ASN A 664 -16.07 13.61 6.06
C ASN A 664 -15.76 12.95 4.69
N GLU A 665 -15.84 11.62 4.57
CA GLU A 665 -15.46 10.85 3.37
C GLU A 665 -16.28 11.22 2.11
N ASP A 666 -17.58 11.50 2.25
CA ASP A 666 -18.50 11.80 1.13
C ASP A 666 -18.40 13.26 0.60
N LYS A 667 -17.34 14.02 0.95
CA LYS A 667 -17.16 15.41 0.50
C LYS A 667 -16.36 15.50 -0.80
N ASP A 668 -16.72 16.44 -1.67
CA ASP A 668 -16.10 16.68 -2.99
C ASP A 668 -14.55 16.63 -2.98
N LYS A 669 -13.95 17.28 -1.97
CA LYS A 669 -12.48 17.32 -1.80
C LYS A 669 -11.82 15.96 -1.56
N LYS A 670 -12.57 14.94 -1.11
CA LYS A 670 -12.10 13.55 -0.99
C LYS A 670 -12.56 12.67 -2.16
N THR A 671 -13.77 12.88 -2.70
CA THR A 671 -14.28 12.09 -3.84
C THR A 671 -13.57 12.40 -5.17
N MET A 672 -12.96 13.59 -5.31
CA MET A 672 -12.11 13.93 -6.46
C MET A 672 -10.69 13.34 -6.41
N VAL A 673 -10.35 12.53 -5.41
CA VAL A 673 -8.98 12.02 -5.20
C VAL A 673 -8.90 10.52 -5.47
N THR A 674 -7.87 10.12 -6.22
CA THR A 674 -7.56 8.70 -6.47
C THR A 674 -6.72 8.11 -5.35
N ASN A 675 -7.23 7.08 -4.68
CA ASN A 675 -6.40 6.14 -3.94
C ASN A 675 -5.87 5.06 -4.90
N HIS A 676 -4.64 4.59 -4.68
CA HIS A 676 -4.06 3.45 -5.36
C HIS A 676 -3.79 2.36 -4.32
N TRP A 677 -4.48 1.23 -4.49
CA TRP A 677 -4.24 0.02 -3.73
C TRP A 677 -4.32 -1.20 -4.66
N PHE A 678 -3.48 -2.18 -4.38
CA PHE A 678 -3.45 -3.49 -5.01
C PHE A 678 -2.82 -4.51 -4.04
N PRO A 679 -3.06 -5.82 -4.22
CA PRO A 679 -2.38 -6.86 -3.46
C PRO A 679 -0.87 -6.84 -3.71
N SER A 680 -0.09 -6.91 -2.63
CA SER A 680 1.36 -6.71 -2.64
C SER A 680 2.17 -7.81 -3.37
N TYR A 681 3.25 -7.40 -4.04
CA TYR A 681 4.15 -8.26 -4.82
C TYR A 681 5.38 -8.71 -4.02
N PHE A 682 5.95 -9.88 -4.33
CA PHE A 682 7.30 -10.25 -3.90
C PHE A 682 8.33 -9.86 -4.98
N LYS A 683 8.49 -8.55 -5.20
CA LYS A 683 9.60 -8.02 -6.01
C LYS A 683 10.84 -7.80 -5.14
N LYS A 684 12.01 -7.76 -5.78
CA LYS A 684 13.23 -7.33 -5.12
C LYS A 684 13.14 -5.86 -4.70
N TYR A 685 13.84 -5.47 -3.64
CA TYR A 685 13.80 -4.11 -3.12
C TYR A 685 14.95 -3.25 -3.64
N TYR A 686 14.69 -2.60 -4.76
CA TYR A 686 15.40 -1.42 -5.23
C TYR A 686 14.49 -0.21 -5.03
N THR A 687 15.06 1.00 -4.95
CA THR A 687 14.27 2.24 -4.85
C THR A 687 14.77 3.30 -5.84
N ASN A 688 13.88 4.23 -6.20
CA ASN A 688 14.22 5.45 -6.95
C ASN A 688 14.44 6.68 -6.04
N TYR A 689 14.41 6.53 -4.70
CA TYR A 689 14.42 7.64 -3.75
C TYR A 689 15.60 7.65 -2.76
N ILE A 690 16.85 7.83 -3.23
CA ILE A 690 17.93 8.44 -2.45
C ILE A 690 19.06 8.99 -3.35
N ARG A 691 20.01 9.73 -2.77
CA ARG A 691 21.26 10.18 -3.39
C ARG A 691 22.45 9.72 -2.55
N LYS A 692 23.53 9.32 -3.22
CA LYS A 692 24.89 9.13 -2.66
C LYS A 692 24.97 8.17 -1.45
N ASN A 693 25.30 6.91 -1.76
CA ASN A 693 25.98 5.93 -0.90
C ASN A 693 25.13 5.06 0.04
N GLU A 694 23.82 5.26 0.19
CA GLU A 694 23.00 4.53 1.20
C GLU A 694 21.84 3.68 0.62
N SER A 695 21.72 3.51 -0.71
CA SER A 695 20.65 2.70 -1.34
C SER A 695 21.05 2.06 -2.66
N VAL A 696 20.68 0.81 -2.91
CA VAL A 696 20.84 0.17 -4.24
C VAL A 696 19.77 0.72 -5.19
N TYR A 697 20.21 1.40 -6.25
CA TYR A 697 19.36 2.26 -7.07
C TYR A 697 18.92 1.54 -8.36
N PHE A 698 17.64 1.63 -8.74
CA PHE A 698 17.11 0.95 -9.94
C PHE A 698 17.90 1.26 -11.22
N LEU A 699 18.48 2.45 -11.33
CA LEU A 699 19.30 2.84 -12.48
C LEU A 699 20.66 2.11 -12.53
N GLU A 700 21.24 1.76 -11.39
CA GLU A 700 22.52 1.04 -11.32
C GLU A 700 22.34 -0.43 -11.70
N GLU A 701 21.21 -1.04 -11.33
CA GLU A 701 20.79 -2.36 -11.82
C GLU A 701 20.52 -2.31 -13.32
N LEU A 702 19.78 -1.30 -13.80
CA LEU A 702 19.50 -1.15 -15.24
C LEU A 702 20.77 -0.92 -16.07
N GLU A 703 21.75 -0.17 -15.56
CA GLU A 703 23.04 0.05 -16.23
C GLU A 703 23.94 -1.20 -16.25
N GLN A 704 23.75 -2.15 -15.34
CA GLN A 704 24.42 -3.47 -15.39
C GLN A 704 23.77 -4.42 -16.41
N LEU A 705 22.45 -4.29 -16.64
CA LEU A 705 21.68 -5.13 -17.57
C LEU A 705 21.75 -4.66 -19.04
N ILE A 706 22.26 -3.47 -19.29
CA ILE A 706 22.31 -2.81 -20.61
C ILE A 706 23.61 -3.13 -21.36
N SER A 707 23.55 -3.25 -22.70
CA SER A 707 24.76 -3.46 -23.51
C SER A 707 25.69 -2.23 -23.52
N LYS A 708 27.00 -2.47 -23.62
CA LYS A 708 28.03 -1.40 -23.60
C LYS A 708 27.79 -0.32 -24.68
N ASP A 709 27.28 -0.73 -25.83
CA ASP A 709 27.07 0.14 -26.99
C ASP A 709 25.74 0.93 -26.92
N PHE A 710 24.81 0.51 -26.06
CA PHE A 710 23.46 1.08 -25.96
C PHE A 710 23.47 2.60 -25.75
N VAL A 711 24.34 3.10 -24.87
CA VAL A 711 24.45 4.55 -24.60
C VAL A 711 24.87 5.30 -25.87
N GLU A 712 25.74 4.72 -26.70
CA GLU A 712 26.12 5.33 -27.98
C GLU A 712 25.01 5.19 -29.04
N LYS A 713 24.28 4.06 -29.09
CA LYS A 713 23.08 3.92 -29.93
C LYS A 713 22.05 4.99 -29.60
N VAL A 714 21.71 5.18 -28.32
CA VAL A 714 20.79 6.22 -27.84
C VAL A 714 21.28 7.62 -28.24
N LYS A 715 22.56 7.93 -28.03
CA LYS A 715 23.17 9.21 -28.46
C LYS A 715 23.15 9.43 -29.98
N LYS A 716 23.07 8.37 -30.80
CA LYS A 716 22.93 8.40 -32.27
C LYS A 716 21.47 8.36 -32.76
N CYS A 717 20.48 8.11 -31.91
CA CYS A 717 19.06 7.99 -32.31
C CYS A 717 18.44 9.31 -32.77
N ILE A 718 18.81 10.44 -32.15
CA ILE A 718 18.22 11.77 -32.42
C ILE A 718 19.34 12.72 -32.86
N LYS A 719 19.22 13.25 -34.07
CA LYS A 719 20.09 14.33 -34.57
C LYS A 719 19.31 15.63 -34.61
N PHE A 720 19.68 16.59 -33.76
CA PHE A 720 19.19 17.97 -33.86
C PHE A 720 19.76 18.64 -35.12
N ILE A 721 18.94 19.43 -35.81
CA ILE A 721 19.22 20.02 -37.13
C ILE A 721 19.07 21.54 -37.09
N VAL A 722 17.95 22.05 -36.56
CA VAL A 722 17.72 23.50 -36.40
C VAL A 722 17.69 23.85 -34.92
N HIS A 723 18.64 24.71 -34.53
CA HIS A 723 18.85 25.17 -33.17
C HIS A 723 17.79 26.20 -32.76
N VAL A 724 17.32 26.14 -31.52
CA VAL A 724 16.32 27.06 -30.90
C VAL A 724 16.55 28.53 -31.27
N ASN A 725 17.74 29.06 -31.00
CA ASN A 725 18.10 30.47 -31.28
C ASN A 725 17.93 30.90 -32.75
N SER A 726 17.94 29.96 -33.70
CA SER A 726 17.72 30.23 -35.12
C SER A 726 16.24 30.51 -35.40
N ILE A 727 15.35 29.63 -34.94
CA ILE A 727 13.90 29.83 -35.06
C ILE A 727 13.45 31.04 -34.24
N LEU A 728 13.95 31.22 -33.01
CA LEU A 728 13.61 32.39 -32.20
C LEU A 728 13.96 33.72 -32.88
N GLN A 729 14.96 33.78 -33.78
CA GLN A 729 15.26 34.99 -34.56
C GLN A 729 14.26 35.24 -35.71
N LEU A 730 13.64 34.18 -36.24
CA LEU A 730 12.63 34.25 -37.30
C LEU A 730 11.19 34.36 -36.75
N ASP A 731 10.97 34.04 -35.48
CA ASP A 731 9.65 33.82 -34.91
C ASP A 731 9.31 34.69 -33.69
N PHE A 732 10.15 34.70 -32.66
CA PHE A 732 9.91 35.46 -31.43
C PHE A 732 10.50 36.88 -31.51
N PHE A 733 11.79 36.96 -31.81
CA PHE A 733 12.52 38.20 -32.06
C PHE A 733 12.34 38.72 -33.49
N TYR A 734 11.28 38.29 -34.19
CA TYR A 734 11.06 38.60 -35.59
C TYR A 734 11.04 40.11 -35.84
N TYR A 735 10.47 40.89 -34.89
CA TYR A 735 10.40 42.36 -34.90
C TYR A 735 11.75 43.09 -34.70
N LEU A 736 12.83 42.37 -34.40
CA LEU A 736 14.19 42.92 -34.31
C LEU A 736 14.98 42.74 -35.62
N ASN A 737 14.35 42.22 -36.68
CA ASN A 737 14.94 42.08 -38.00
C ASN A 737 14.72 43.35 -38.82
N GLU A 738 15.74 43.77 -39.58
CA GLU A 738 15.53 44.81 -40.60
C GLU A 738 14.62 44.28 -41.71
N THR A 739 13.69 45.11 -42.19
CA THR A 739 12.90 44.81 -43.39
C THR A 739 13.73 45.08 -44.65
N PRO A 740 13.65 44.22 -45.69
CA PRO A 740 14.18 44.56 -47.01
C PRO A 740 13.58 45.87 -47.55
N LEU A 741 14.31 46.56 -48.43
CA LEU A 741 13.83 47.80 -49.05
C LEU A 741 12.56 47.51 -49.87
N LYS A 742 11.48 48.24 -49.55
CA LYS A 742 10.11 48.14 -50.10
C LYS A 742 9.23 47.01 -49.54
N ASP A 743 9.73 46.10 -48.70
CA ASP A 743 8.91 45.07 -48.07
C ASP A 743 8.20 45.60 -46.81
N GLN A 744 6.98 45.12 -46.55
CA GLN A 744 6.35 45.24 -45.23
C GLN A 744 7.04 44.32 -44.22
N HIS A 745 6.87 44.61 -42.92
CA HIS A 745 7.42 43.76 -41.88
C HIS A 745 6.76 42.37 -41.90
N PRO A 746 7.53 41.27 -42.07
CA PRO A 746 6.95 39.92 -42.02
C PRO A 746 6.40 39.62 -40.62
N PHE A 747 5.41 38.74 -40.53
CA PHE A 747 4.98 38.16 -39.26
C PHE A 747 5.99 37.10 -38.78
N GLY A 748 5.84 36.62 -37.53
CA GLY A 748 6.57 35.45 -37.05
C GLY A 748 6.35 34.25 -37.97
N ILE A 749 7.38 33.42 -38.12
CA ILE A 749 7.36 32.29 -39.07
C ILE A 749 6.25 31.28 -38.73
N THR A 750 5.90 31.10 -37.46
CA THR A 750 4.79 30.22 -37.02
C THR A 750 3.43 30.70 -37.50
N MET A 751 3.09 31.97 -37.28
CA MET A 751 1.85 32.58 -37.79
C MET A 751 1.77 32.50 -39.32
N THR A 752 2.91 32.67 -40.00
CA THR A 752 3.01 32.56 -41.46
C THR A 752 2.76 31.12 -41.94
N ILE A 753 3.35 30.13 -41.26
CA ILE A 753 3.16 28.70 -41.53
C ILE A 753 1.71 28.27 -41.23
N GLU A 754 1.11 28.72 -40.13
CA GLU A 754 -0.28 28.42 -39.76
C GLU A 754 -1.27 28.99 -40.78
N GLY A 755 -1.14 30.27 -41.12
CA GLY A 755 -1.97 30.91 -42.14
C GLY A 755 -1.85 30.20 -43.49
N LYS A 756 -0.62 29.92 -43.94
CA LYS A 756 -0.40 29.22 -45.22
C LYS A 756 -0.81 27.75 -45.20
N PHE A 757 -0.76 27.07 -44.06
CA PHE A 757 -1.30 25.72 -43.90
C PHE A 757 -2.82 25.71 -44.03
N LYS A 758 -3.50 26.67 -43.39
CA LYS A 758 -4.95 26.86 -43.53
C LYS A 758 -5.33 27.16 -44.98
N ASP A 759 -4.66 28.13 -45.62
CA ASP A 759 -4.88 28.46 -47.04
C ASP A 759 -4.71 27.21 -47.93
N TRP A 760 -3.61 26.47 -47.77
CA TRP A 760 -3.30 25.28 -48.54
C TRP A 760 -4.33 24.15 -48.35
N PHE A 761 -4.75 23.90 -47.10
CA PHE A 761 -5.69 22.84 -46.77
C PHE A 761 -7.12 23.14 -47.26
N VAL A 762 -7.57 24.40 -47.13
CA VAL A 762 -8.88 24.85 -47.61
C VAL A 762 -8.96 24.79 -49.15
N ASN A 763 -7.92 25.25 -49.84
CA ASN A 763 -7.91 25.34 -51.30
C ASN A 763 -7.61 24.00 -52.01
N HIS A 764 -7.26 22.94 -51.27
CA HIS A 764 -7.14 21.60 -51.85
C HIS A 764 -8.54 21.09 -52.27
N LEU A 765 -8.63 20.32 -53.36
CA LEU A 765 -9.90 19.87 -53.98
C LEU A 765 -10.92 19.20 -53.02
N THR A 766 -10.44 18.61 -51.91
CA THR A 766 -11.29 18.00 -50.87
C THR A 766 -11.73 18.97 -49.78
N GLY A 767 -11.03 20.09 -49.58
CA GLY A 767 -11.37 21.11 -48.59
C GLY A 767 -12.61 21.89 -48.99
N PHE A 768 -12.60 22.45 -50.21
CA PHE A 768 -13.73 23.19 -50.80
C PHE A 768 -15.06 22.40 -50.77
N THR A 769 -15.01 21.09 -51.01
CA THR A 769 -16.19 20.19 -50.99
C THR A 769 -16.63 19.75 -49.58
N LEU A 770 -15.78 19.90 -48.57
CA LEU A 770 -16.13 19.64 -47.16
C LEU A 770 -16.60 20.89 -46.40
N ILE A 771 -16.25 22.10 -46.89
CA ILE A 771 -16.61 23.37 -46.26
C ILE A 771 -17.98 23.87 -46.73
N ASN A 772 -18.33 23.63 -48.00
CA ASN A 772 -19.59 24.07 -48.60
C ASN A 772 -20.77 23.14 -48.24
N TYR A 773 -21.18 23.14 -46.98
CA TYR A 773 -22.30 22.32 -46.50
C TYR A 773 -23.64 22.69 -47.15
N GLU A 774 -23.84 23.94 -47.57
CA GLU A 774 -25.14 24.47 -48.00
C GLU A 774 -25.50 24.16 -49.47
N VAL A 775 -24.50 23.98 -50.33
CA VAL A 775 -24.71 23.74 -51.77
C VAL A 775 -24.99 22.25 -52.03
N GLN A 776 -26.20 21.94 -52.50
CA GLN A 776 -26.64 20.55 -52.72
C GLN A 776 -25.90 19.87 -53.88
N ASP A 777 -25.69 20.56 -55.00
CA ASP A 777 -25.13 19.96 -56.23
C ASP A 777 -23.73 19.38 -56.01
N SER A 778 -22.88 20.08 -55.26
CA SER A 778 -21.54 19.62 -54.89
C SER A 778 -21.51 18.34 -54.03
N ARG A 779 -22.64 17.89 -53.47
CA ARG A 779 -22.73 16.64 -52.71
C ARG A 779 -22.85 15.41 -53.60
N PHE A 780 -23.56 15.49 -54.73
CA PHE A 780 -23.87 14.33 -55.59
C PHE A 780 -22.64 13.72 -56.25
N ASP A 781 -21.65 14.55 -56.56
CA ASP A 781 -20.40 14.18 -57.23
C ASP A 781 -19.40 13.46 -56.28
N ILE A 782 -19.53 13.61 -54.96
CA ILE A 782 -18.58 13.00 -53.99
C ILE A 782 -18.73 11.47 -53.91
N PRO A 783 -19.96 10.88 -53.81
CA PRO A 783 -20.14 9.43 -53.94
C PRO A 783 -19.64 8.87 -55.27
N GLU A 784 -19.83 9.60 -56.37
CA GLU A 784 -19.32 9.17 -57.68
C GLU A 784 -17.79 9.20 -57.74
N LYS A 785 -17.15 10.29 -57.33
CA LYS A 785 -15.68 10.41 -57.28
C LYS A 785 -15.04 9.40 -56.33
N LYS A 786 -15.74 8.99 -55.28
CA LYS A 786 -15.34 7.85 -54.44
C LYS A 786 -15.48 6.50 -55.16
N LYS A 787 -16.60 6.24 -55.87
CA LYS A 787 -16.77 5.02 -56.71
C LYS A 787 -15.72 4.94 -57.82
N LYS A 788 -15.42 6.06 -58.48
CA LYS A 788 -14.41 6.20 -59.56
C LYS A 788 -12.95 6.21 -59.04
N ARG A 789 -12.73 6.22 -57.71
CA ARG A 789 -11.43 6.35 -57.03
C ARG A 789 -10.66 7.66 -57.31
N GLU A 790 -11.35 8.68 -57.81
CA GLU A 790 -10.82 10.03 -58.07
C GLU A 790 -10.62 10.85 -56.78
N PHE A 791 -11.26 10.46 -55.66
CA PHE A 791 -11.11 11.11 -54.36
C PHE A 791 -9.73 10.82 -53.74
N ILE A 792 -8.79 11.77 -53.87
CA ILE A 792 -7.46 11.72 -53.25
C ILE A 792 -7.41 12.72 -52.09
N ALA A 793 -7.22 12.21 -50.86
CA ALA A 793 -7.01 13.04 -49.67
C ALA A 793 -5.62 13.74 -49.70
N PRO A 794 -5.50 14.97 -49.16
CA PRO A 794 -4.25 15.73 -49.17
C PRO A 794 -3.15 15.01 -48.37
N LYS A 795 -1.98 14.82 -48.99
CA LYS A 795 -0.84 14.15 -48.36
C LYS A 795 0.09 15.17 -47.71
N TYR A 796 0.52 14.91 -46.47
CA TYR A 796 1.49 15.77 -45.77
C TYR A 796 2.81 15.97 -46.54
N SER A 797 3.20 15.04 -47.42
CA SER A 797 4.37 15.19 -48.31
C SER A 797 4.27 16.38 -49.27
N MET A 798 3.06 16.76 -49.70
CA MET A 798 2.82 17.95 -50.51
C MET A 798 2.95 19.22 -49.66
N TRP A 799 2.55 19.17 -48.39
CA TRP A 799 2.72 20.27 -47.45
C TRP A 799 4.19 20.48 -47.04
N THR A 800 5.00 19.43 -46.90
CA THR A 800 6.44 19.59 -46.57
C THR A 800 7.22 20.34 -47.64
N GLU A 801 6.84 20.23 -48.92
CA GLU A 801 7.41 21.05 -50.00
C GLU A 801 7.00 22.53 -49.93
N HIS A 802 5.76 22.82 -49.49
CA HIS A 802 5.29 24.19 -49.28
C HIS A 802 5.94 24.81 -48.04
N MET A 803 6.00 24.07 -46.93
CA MET A 803 6.70 24.47 -45.71
C MET A 803 8.19 24.74 -45.97
N LYS A 804 8.85 23.92 -46.80
CA LYS A 804 10.23 24.14 -47.24
C LYS A 804 10.40 25.53 -47.83
N LYS A 805 9.60 25.90 -48.85
CA LYS A 805 9.70 27.21 -49.52
C LYS A 805 9.49 28.36 -48.54
N LEU A 806 8.49 28.27 -47.66
CA LEU A 806 8.22 29.30 -46.63
C LEU A 806 9.38 29.48 -45.66
N ILE A 807 10.04 28.39 -45.24
CA ILE A 807 11.20 28.43 -44.35
C ILE A 807 12.44 28.95 -45.09
N GLU A 808 12.67 28.51 -46.33
CA GLU A 808 13.76 29.03 -47.17
C GLU A 808 13.64 30.54 -47.41
N GLU A 809 12.44 31.04 -47.76
CA GLU A 809 12.17 32.47 -47.89
C GLU A 809 12.44 33.26 -46.61
N ALA A 810 12.09 32.72 -45.44
CA ALA A 810 12.32 33.38 -44.15
C ALA A 810 13.82 33.52 -43.83
N TYR A 811 14.61 32.46 -44.06
CA TYR A 811 16.07 32.53 -43.94
C TYR A 811 16.68 33.48 -44.97
N ILE A 812 16.24 33.42 -46.23
CA ILE A 812 16.72 34.32 -47.30
C ILE A 812 16.42 35.79 -46.97
N LYS A 813 15.23 36.10 -46.43
CA LYS A 813 14.89 37.45 -45.94
C LYS A 813 15.78 37.88 -44.77
N ASN A 814 16.12 36.97 -43.86
CA ASN A 814 17.04 37.26 -42.75
C ASN A 814 18.47 37.58 -43.24
N PHE A 815 19.05 36.77 -44.13
CA PHE A 815 20.37 37.02 -44.69
C PHE A 815 20.43 38.27 -45.58
N ASN A 816 19.28 38.75 -46.08
CA ASN A 816 19.23 39.92 -46.98
C ASN A 816 19.30 41.29 -46.28
N GLN A 817 19.30 41.34 -44.95
CA GLN A 817 19.38 42.58 -44.14
C GLN A 817 20.69 43.35 -44.37
N ARG A 818 20.70 44.67 -44.12
CA ARG A 818 21.86 45.54 -44.39
C ARG A 818 23.02 45.18 -43.47
N HIS A 819 22.80 45.12 -42.15
CA HIS A 819 23.87 44.82 -41.20
C HIS A 819 24.47 43.43 -41.44
N VAL A 820 23.64 42.41 -41.71
CA VAL A 820 24.08 41.04 -42.02
C VAL A 820 24.97 41.03 -43.26
N LYS A 821 24.55 41.70 -44.36
CA LYS A 821 25.37 41.84 -45.58
C LYS A 821 26.69 42.55 -45.33
N THR A 822 26.73 43.62 -44.54
CA THR A 822 27.99 44.32 -44.24
C THR A 822 28.96 43.50 -43.38
N LEU A 823 28.45 42.67 -42.46
CA LEU A 823 29.27 41.76 -41.67
C LEU A 823 29.78 40.59 -42.51
N PHE A 824 28.90 39.97 -43.31
CA PHE A 824 29.25 38.82 -44.15
C PHE A 824 30.27 39.17 -45.25
N LYS A 825 30.24 40.41 -45.77
CA LYS A 825 31.27 40.95 -46.69
C LYS A 825 32.69 41.00 -46.10
N LYS A 826 32.86 40.89 -44.77
CA LYS A 826 34.16 40.85 -44.09
C LYS A 826 34.52 39.46 -43.54
N PHE A 827 33.73 38.43 -43.83
CA PHE A 827 33.97 37.06 -43.41
C PHE A 827 35.28 36.51 -44.02
N GLY A 828 36.16 35.97 -43.18
CA GLY A 828 37.52 35.57 -43.56
C GLY A 828 38.57 36.44 -42.86
N PRO A 829 38.86 37.66 -43.34
CA PRO A 829 39.87 38.53 -42.74
C PRO A 829 39.47 39.13 -41.39
N TYR A 830 38.18 39.10 -41.01
CA TYR A 830 37.71 39.55 -39.70
C TYR A 830 36.81 38.49 -39.04
N ASN A 831 36.80 38.50 -37.70
CA ASN A 831 35.92 37.64 -36.91
C ASN A 831 34.43 37.99 -37.17
N ILE A 832 33.58 36.97 -37.25
CA ILE A 832 32.15 37.10 -37.54
C ILE A 832 31.30 36.84 -36.29
N ASN A 833 30.10 37.42 -36.24
CA ASN A 833 29.13 37.07 -35.20
C ASN A 833 28.71 35.60 -35.35
N ASN A 834 29.04 34.76 -34.36
CA ASN A 834 28.67 33.34 -34.29
C ASN A 834 27.17 33.07 -34.54
N LYS A 835 26.28 34.03 -34.24
CA LYS A 835 24.85 33.92 -34.53
C LYS A 835 24.55 33.86 -36.04
N ILE A 836 25.30 34.57 -36.88
CA ILE A 836 25.14 34.54 -38.35
C ILE A 836 25.58 33.18 -38.90
N MET A 837 26.67 32.61 -38.38
CA MET A 837 27.11 31.25 -38.71
C MET A 837 26.06 30.22 -38.28
N LEU A 838 25.53 30.30 -37.04
CA LEU A 838 24.47 29.40 -36.56
C LEU A 838 23.22 29.43 -37.45
N MET A 839 22.78 30.61 -37.91
CA MET A 839 21.65 30.74 -38.84
C MET A 839 21.96 30.05 -40.18
N ARG A 840 23.18 30.21 -40.71
CA ARG A 840 23.65 29.59 -41.94
C ARG A 840 23.69 28.07 -41.83
N ASP A 841 24.30 27.55 -40.77
CA ASP A 841 24.42 26.10 -40.53
C ASP A 841 23.03 25.47 -40.39
N CYS A 842 22.10 26.12 -39.68
CA CYS A 842 20.71 25.67 -39.56
C CYS A 842 19.98 25.66 -40.92
N TYR A 843 20.25 26.62 -41.80
CA TYR A 843 19.68 26.69 -43.16
C TYR A 843 20.25 25.60 -44.08
N GLU A 844 21.57 25.43 -44.14
CA GLU A 844 22.23 24.40 -44.95
C GLU A 844 21.85 22.97 -44.49
N LEU A 845 21.68 22.77 -43.17
CA LEU A 845 21.19 21.50 -42.62
C LEU A 845 19.69 21.29 -42.85
N TYR A 846 18.85 22.33 -42.76
CA TYR A 846 17.41 22.23 -43.05
C TYR A 846 17.15 21.85 -44.51
N THR A 847 17.71 22.61 -45.45
CA THR A 847 17.52 22.41 -46.90
C THR A 847 17.96 21.02 -47.37
N LYS A 848 18.95 20.42 -46.71
CA LYS A 848 19.44 19.05 -46.94
C LYS A 848 18.55 17.93 -46.37
N TYR A 849 17.78 18.19 -45.31
CA TYR A 849 17.08 17.13 -44.54
C TYR A 849 15.57 17.35 -44.32
N TYR A 850 14.98 18.40 -44.89
CA TYR A 850 13.56 18.80 -44.70
C TYR A 850 12.52 17.68 -44.75
N ASN A 851 12.69 16.67 -45.62
CA ASN A 851 11.76 15.53 -45.77
C ASN A 851 11.75 14.56 -44.57
N ASP A 852 12.84 14.46 -43.82
CA ASP A 852 13.01 13.52 -42.70
C ASP A 852 12.85 14.19 -41.32
N MET A 853 12.36 15.44 -41.32
CA MET A 853 12.53 16.36 -40.21
C MET A 853 11.24 16.58 -39.43
N TYR A 854 11.37 16.56 -38.10
CA TYR A 854 10.30 16.81 -37.15
C TYR A 854 10.58 18.11 -36.41
N PHE A 855 9.54 18.93 -36.25
CA PHE A 855 9.56 20.10 -35.37
C PHE A 855 8.76 19.78 -34.10
N ALA A 856 9.31 20.12 -32.94
CA ALA A 856 8.63 20.08 -31.66
C ALA A 856 8.79 21.43 -30.95
N GLY A 857 7.92 21.72 -29.98
CA GLY A 857 7.90 23.00 -29.28
C GLY A 857 7.76 22.85 -27.77
N ASP A 858 8.67 23.47 -27.02
CA ASP A 858 8.57 23.66 -25.57
C ASP A 858 7.76 24.93 -25.24
N ILE A 859 7.08 24.95 -24.09
CA ILE A 859 6.24 26.08 -23.68
C ILE A 859 7.01 27.05 -22.78
N MET A 860 7.34 28.22 -23.32
CA MET A 860 7.95 29.33 -22.59
C MET A 860 6.89 30.16 -21.87
N LEU A 861 6.91 30.14 -20.54
CA LEU A 861 6.09 31.02 -19.71
C LEU A 861 6.70 32.43 -19.64
N LEU A 862 6.25 33.31 -20.53
CA LEU A 862 6.69 34.70 -20.64
C LEU A 862 6.55 35.47 -19.31
N ARG A 863 5.64 35.04 -18.42
CA ARG A 863 5.42 35.62 -17.07
C ARG A 863 6.71 35.81 -16.25
N LYS A 864 7.77 35.00 -16.47
CA LYS A 864 9.07 35.18 -15.81
C LYS A 864 9.86 36.42 -16.30
N PHE A 865 9.70 36.80 -17.57
CA PHE A 865 10.50 37.85 -18.23
C PHE A 865 9.99 39.28 -17.97
N PHE A 866 8.81 39.43 -17.38
CA PHE A 866 8.26 40.74 -17.01
C PHE A 866 9.05 41.49 -15.93
N GLY A 867 10.06 40.86 -15.30
CA GLY A 867 11.02 41.56 -14.43
C GLY A 867 11.72 42.75 -15.12
N ALA A 868 11.87 42.71 -16.44
CA ALA A 868 12.41 43.81 -17.25
C ALA A 868 11.36 44.85 -17.71
N THR A 869 10.07 44.65 -17.42
CA THR A 869 9.01 45.60 -17.86
C THR A 869 8.76 46.71 -16.83
N PRO A 870 8.58 47.98 -17.25
CA PRO A 870 8.33 49.08 -16.33
C PRO A 870 7.09 48.86 -15.45
N LYS A 871 7.18 49.22 -14.16
CA LYS A 871 6.13 49.01 -13.14
C LYS A 871 4.75 49.59 -13.54
N ILE A 872 4.72 50.63 -14.36
CA ILE A 872 3.49 51.24 -14.91
C ILE A 872 2.82 50.28 -15.91
N ASN A 873 3.59 49.71 -16.85
CA ASN A 873 3.07 48.75 -17.82
C ASN A 873 2.60 47.45 -17.14
N MET A 874 3.26 47.00 -16.07
CA MET A 874 2.79 45.85 -15.27
C MET A 874 1.34 45.99 -14.77
N LYS A 875 0.90 47.19 -14.36
CA LYS A 875 -0.50 47.39 -13.93
C LYS A 875 -1.47 47.24 -15.10
N ARG A 876 -1.14 47.81 -16.26
CA ARG A 876 -1.94 47.74 -17.50
C ARG A 876 -2.00 46.32 -18.07
N GLU A 877 -0.88 45.59 -18.03
CA GLU A 877 -0.79 44.18 -18.37
C GLU A 877 -1.66 43.29 -17.46
N ARG A 878 -1.59 43.47 -16.14
CA ARG A 878 -2.46 42.75 -15.20
C ARG A 878 -3.94 43.02 -15.45
N ALA A 879 -4.31 44.25 -15.79
CA ALA A 879 -5.69 44.59 -16.14
C ALA A 879 -6.15 43.92 -17.45
N ARG A 880 -5.32 43.93 -18.51
CA ARG A 880 -5.57 43.18 -19.75
C ARG A 880 -5.73 41.69 -19.51
N TYR A 881 -4.84 41.10 -18.70
CA TYR A 881 -4.92 39.70 -18.31
C TYR A 881 -6.25 39.40 -17.62
N PHE A 882 -6.68 40.18 -16.63
CA PHE A 882 -7.98 40.00 -15.97
C PHE A 882 -9.17 40.16 -16.94
N LEU A 883 -9.14 41.13 -17.85
CA LEU A 883 -10.19 41.30 -18.87
C LEU A 883 -10.26 40.12 -19.85
N HIS A 884 -9.11 39.58 -20.26
CA HIS A 884 -9.05 38.37 -21.10
C HIS A 884 -9.46 37.09 -20.36
N ASN A 885 -9.23 36.96 -19.04
CA ASN A 885 -9.76 35.83 -18.25
C ASN A 885 -11.30 35.74 -18.31
N ILE A 886 -11.99 36.86 -18.51
CA ILE A 886 -13.46 36.93 -18.57
C ILE A 886 -14.00 36.58 -19.97
N HIS A 887 -13.21 36.77 -21.03
CA HIS A 887 -13.67 36.67 -22.43
C HIS A 887 -12.93 35.63 -23.29
N GLY A 888 -11.95 34.90 -22.77
CA GLY A 888 -11.19 33.92 -23.55
C GLY A 888 -10.21 33.08 -22.72
N ASN A 889 -9.53 32.13 -23.36
CA ASN A 889 -8.66 31.17 -22.70
C ASN A 889 -7.37 31.83 -22.15
N PRO A 890 -7.23 32.03 -20.82
CA PRO A 890 -6.16 32.86 -20.25
C PRO A 890 -4.82 32.11 -20.12
N MET A 891 -4.83 30.78 -20.28
CA MET A 891 -3.65 29.93 -20.14
C MET A 891 -2.61 30.21 -21.23
N ASN A 892 -3.01 30.76 -22.38
CA ASN A 892 -2.13 30.94 -23.54
C ASN A 892 -1.57 32.35 -23.71
N TYR A 893 -2.15 33.37 -23.05
CA TYR A 893 -1.76 34.78 -23.23
C TYR A 893 -0.28 35.08 -22.92
N TYR A 894 0.34 34.30 -22.03
CA TYR A 894 1.76 34.40 -21.67
C TYR A 894 2.55 33.11 -21.96
N LYS A 895 2.15 32.35 -22.98
CA LYS A 895 2.88 31.18 -23.49
C LYS A 895 3.41 31.46 -24.90
N PHE A 896 4.70 31.24 -25.12
CA PHE A 896 5.29 31.19 -26.45
C PHE A 896 5.87 29.80 -26.74
N GLY A 897 5.85 29.36 -28.00
CA GLY A 897 6.42 28.08 -28.42
C GLY A 897 7.90 28.22 -28.76
N ILE A 898 8.78 27.62 -27.95
CA ILE A 898 10.19 27.46 -28.32
C ILE A 898 10.29 26.25 -29.25
N ILE A 899 10.20 26.49 -30.55
CA ILE A 899 10.28 25.43 -31.56
C ILE A 899 11.75 25.10 -31.87
N TYR A 900 12.05 23.81 -32.00
CA TYR A 900 13.32 23.26 -32.47
C TYR A 900 13.08 22.09 -33.43
N GLY A 901 14.09 21.76 -34.25
CA GLY A 901 13.96 20.78 -35.32
C GLY A 901 15.01 19.67 -35.29
N TYR A 902 14.60 18.42 -35.50
CA TYR A 902 15.43 17.22 -35.38
C TYR A 902 15.02 16.11 -36.36
N LYS A 903 15.92 15.16 -36.61
CA LYS A 903 15.68 13.90 -37.34
C LYS A 903 15.84 12.71 -36.39
N ILE A 904 14.97 11.72 -36.54
CA ILE A 904 15.01 10.44 -35.83
C ILE A 904 15.64 9.38 -36.75
N ASN A 905 16.61 8.62 -36.25
CA ASN A 905 17.06 7.39 -36.91
C ASN A 905 16.19 6.20 -36.45
N LYS A 906 15.27 5.76 -37.32
CA LYS A 906 14.22 4.79 -36.97
C LYS A 906 14.74 3.37 -36.73
N SER A 907 15.87 2.97 -37.33
CA SER A 907 16.46 1.64 -37.08
C SER A 907 17.10 1.55 -35.70
N LEU A 908 17.99 2.49 -35.35
CA LEU A 908 18.61 2.53 -34.03
C LEU A 908 17.58 2.70 -32.90
N LEU A 909 16.53 3.51 -33.13
CA LEU A 909 15.45 3.66 -32.15
C LEU A 909 14.66 2.35 -31.96
N LYS A 910 14.48 1.55 -33.03
CA LYS A 910 13.87 0.23 -32.95
C LYS A 910 14.75 -0.74 -32.14
N GLU A 911 16.05 -0.83 -32.44
CA GLU A 911 16.99 -1.66 -31.68
C GLU A 911 16.99 -1.32 -30.18
N VAL A 912 17.06 -0.02 -29.85
CA VAL A 912 17.02 0.49 -28.47
C VAL A 912 15.71 0.11 -27.77
N ALA A 913 14.58 0.15 -28.47
CA ALA A 913 13.29 -0.24 -27.92
C ALA A 913 13.16 -1.76 -27.73
N GLU A 914 13.69 -2.57 -28.64
CA GLU A 914 13.70 -4.03 -28.56
C GLU A 914 14.63 -4.53 -27.44
N GLU A 915 15.81 -3.91 -27.24
CA GLU A 915 16.73 -4.19 -26.14
C GLU A 915 16.08 -3.87 -24.77
N LEU A 916 15.49 -2.68 -24.62
CA LEU A 916 14.76 -2.32 -23.39
C LEU A 916 13.55 -3.24 -23.14
N PHE A 917 12.81 -3.63 -24.17
CA PHE A 917 11.67 -4.55 -24.02
C PHE A 917 12.11 -5.95 -23.58
N ALA A 918 13.23 -6.46 -24.13
CA ALA A 918 13.81 -7.72 -23.71
C ALA A 918 14.26 -7.69 -22.24
N ILE A 919 14.98 -6.62 -21.84
CA ILE A 919 15.41 -6.41 -20.44
C ILE A 919 14.19 -6.38 -19.50
N TYR A 920 13.15 -5.62 -19.84
CA TYR A 920 11.90 -5.58 -19.05
C TYR A 920 11.22 -6.95 -18.94
N LYS A 921 11.08 -7.67 -20.07
CA LYS A 921 10.39 -8.98 -20.10
C LYS A 921 11.12 -10.04 -19.27
N MET A 922 12.45 -10.04 -19.26
CA MET A 922 13.25 -10.98 -18.46
C MET A 922 13.34 -10.62 -16.97
N ASN A 923 13.11 -9.35 -16.60
CA ASN A 923 13.33 -8.85 -15.23
C ASN A 923 12.03 -8.38 -14.53
N LYS A 924 10.91 -9.09 -14.77
CA LYS A 924 9.61 -8.81 -14.12
C LYS A 924 9.66 -8.90 -12.58
N SER A 925 10.61 -9.63 -12.00
CA SER A 925 10.78 -9.75 -10.53
C SER A 925 11.52 -8.57 -9.88
N THR A 926 12.12 -7.67 -10.67
CA THR A 926 12.69 -6.40 -10.17
C THR A 926 11.83 -5.22 -10.58
N PHE A 927 11.50 -5.08 -11.87
CA PHE A 927 10.79 -3.91 -12.40
C PHE A 927 9.27 -4.08 -12.38
N SER A 928 8.55 -2.97 -12.15
CA SER A 928 7.17 -2.77 -12.58
C SER A 928 7.15 -2.00 -13.90
N SER A 929 6.02 -1.97 -14.61
CA SER A 929 5.88 -1.17 -15.84
C SER A 929 6.12 0.32 -15.58
N THR A 930 5.66 0.81 -14.44
CA THR A 930 5.86 2.14 -13.87
C THR A 930 7.32 2.39 -13.46
N SER A 931 7.94 1.52 -12.65
CA SER A 931 9.32 1.73 -12.20
C SER A 931 10.31 1.62 -13.36
N PHE A 932 10.09 0.73 -14.33
CA PHE A 932 10.91 0.63 -15.54
C PHE A 932 10.89 1.94 -16.34
N MET A 933 9.70 2.47 -16.65
CA MET A 933 9.56 3.73 -17.40
C MET A 933 10.14 4.94 -16.65
N GLN A 934 10.07 4.97 -15.32
CA GLN A 934 10.75 6.00 -14.52
C GLN A 934 12.27 5.84 -14.54
N THR A 935 12.78 4.61 -14.46
CA THR A 935 14.22 4.31 -14.49
C THR A 935 14.82 4.64 -15.87
N VAL A 936 14.16 4.28 -16.97
CA VAL A 936 14.56 4.66 -18.34
C VAL A 936 14.53 6.19 -18.52
N ARG A 937 13.55 6.90 -17.94
CA ARG A 937 13.52 8.38 -17.92
C ARG A 937 14.67 8.98 -17.10
N LEU A 938 15.12 8.32 -16.04
CA LEU A 938 16.28 8.72 -15.25
C LEU A 938 17.60 8.44 -15.98
N LEU A 939 17.71 7.32 -16.69
CA LEU A 939 18.82 6.99 -17.59
C LEU A 939 18.96 8.04 -18.70
N PHE A 940 17.88 8.37 -19.39
CA PHE A 940 17.89 9.40 -20.43
C PHE A 940 18.23 10.79 -19.88
N LYS A 941 17.83 11.12 -18.63
CA LYS A 941 18.32 12.32 -17.94
C LYS A 941 19.82 12.26 -17.64
N LYS A 942 20.37 11.14 -17.15
CA LYS A 942 21.81 10.98 -16.91
C LYS A 942 22.62 11.10 -18.21
N ILE A 943 22.11 10.53 -19.31
CA ILE A 943 22.66 10.69 -20.66
C ILE A 943 22.58 12.15 -21.10
N GLN A 944 21.47 12.86 -20.88
CA GLN A 944 21.34 14.31 -21.13
C GLN A 944 22.37 15.11 -20.32
N TYR A 945 22.53 14.83 -19.02
CA TYR A 945 23.51 15.51 -18.18
C TYR A 945 24.96 15.32 -18.67
N SER A 946 25.27 14.19 -19.32
CA SER A 946 26.59 13.94 -19.93
C SER A 946 26.94 14.83 -21.14
N TYR A 947 26.01 15.68 -21.61
CA TYR A 947 26.25 16.67 -22.67
C TYR A 947 26.53 18.09 -22.14
N PHE A 948 26.23 18.40 -20.87
CA PHE A 948 26.61 19.70 -20.32
C PHE A 948 28.13 19.76 -20.13
N SER A 949 28.73 20.89 -20.51
CA SER A 949 30.17 21.08 -20.44
C SER A 949 30.46 22.44 -19.84
N HIS A 950 31.49 22.51 -19.00
CA HIS A 950 31.87 23.68 -18.20
C HIS A 950 32.24 24.95 -19.02
N ARG A 951 32.17 24.89 -20.36
CA ARG A 951 32.34 26.02 -21.28
C ARG A 951 31.04 26.75 -21.62
N ARG A 952 29.87 26.23 -21.22
CA ARG A 952 28.63 27.00 -21.09
C ARG A 952 28.36 27.22 -19.60
N ASN A 953 28.13 28.47 -19.22
CA ASN A 953 27.56 28.79 -17.91
C ASN A 953 26.05 28.56 -18.02
N ASP A 954 25.60 27.36 -17.64
CA ASP A 954 24.18 26.99 -17.59
C ASP A 954 23.50 27.48 -16.27
N ASP A 955 24.24 28.23 -15.44
CA ASP A 955 23.78 28.88 -14.18
C ASP A 955 23.20 30.31 -14.38
N ILE A 956 22.86 30.70 -15.63
CA ILE A 956 22.30 32.03 -16.01
C ILE A 956 20.94 31.86 -16.70
#